data_AF-A0A833XMH9-F1
#
_entry.id   AF-A0A833XMH9-F1
#
_cell.length_a   1.000
_cell.length_b   1.000
_cell.length_c   1.000
_cell.angle_alpha   90.00
_cell.angle_beta   90.00
_cell.angle_gamma   90.00
#
_symmetry.space_group_name_H-M   'P 1'
#
loop_
_entity.id
_entity.type
_entity.pdbx_description
1 polymer ?
#
loop_
_entity_poly.entity_id
_entity_poly.type
_entity_poly.pdbx_seq_one_letter_code
_entity_poly.pdbx_strand_id
1 'polypeptide(L)'
;MASLTTQTSPSSSTHEWGVFLSFHGRDTRQRITAHLYKALEQRSISTFRDDKELERGRYISPELLNAIENSMYAVVVLSPYYAFSRWCLTELTKIVECMEKKGLILLPVFYQVDPFDVRNQKGTFTEAFVKHENDPKIVGDDLQSWKSALSKVGNISGWDLRDRDESTVIEEIVGEILAKLNSTFSTVSKKLVGIDSRLEKLMNLYLNIRQDDVRFLGIWGMGGIGKTTLARAVYDKISRQFKVSSFIANVRETSTRGAIVDLQKQLLSDLFKDKSSDIKDVDRGKNKIRHGLRHRRPVLVVVDDVDQSQQLEALAIERDWFGGGSVIIITTRDKHLLIERGLAEDEIYRAKEFDDDEALQLFSWKAFKKDLPLEGFVELSKQIIHYANGLPLAIEVLGRFLCRQNVEFWESALRCLSKNPKKEIVDTLKISFDGLEENEQKIFLDIACYFKGEKYIDRVKSILESCDYHPSSGIEILINKSLITISRGKLWMHDLLQEMGHEIVHRQSQGDPGRQSRLWHTNDIIRVLENNSGTNWIEGIVLNSPLQEELHLNSGVFLEMKNLRLLKIIGNVHLSQGLCYLSTELRVMEWHGYALKSLPMGFPPDKLVELNMRCSHIQQLWQGTKSLYKLEHVDLSDSRYLVETPDFTNAPNLKRLILQGCKKLDAGSAIEKSTRKPRRLKNGQGDLLKEIRTIKADIDVAARGLGIPMYFQNQSMGSSITIQLHPDLDDSRKWLAYALYFFYEINDLESWESTRFTRLDCEQLVFHFVTDEAPFKALLKFDTLRKFPNTIDTPAGHWIFVPHMWFDEKSKEVDTWSYIEVSITTGNPFTKVEKCGAQLVYEQNLHEFMHAVLLHPHFTNTNSIMILAN
;
A
#
# COMPACT_ATOMS: atom_id res chain seq x y z
N MET A 1 7.50 55.32 20.74
CA MET A 1 8.39 54.24 21.21
C MET A 1 7.72 53.59 22.40
N ALA A 2 7.08 52.46 22.18
CA ALA A 2 6.28 51.75 23.19
C ALA A 2 6.98 50.43 23.57
N SER A 3 6.86 50.12 24.85
CA SER A 3 7.40 48.98 25.59
C SER A 3 7.23 47.63 24.88
N LEU A 4 8.32 46.87 24.74
CA LEU A 4 8.33 45.47 24.32
C LEU A 4 8.23 44.59 25.57
N THR A 5 7.03 44.10 25.86
CA THR A 5 6.77 43.03 26.80
C THR A 5 7.14 41.68 26.16
N THR A 6 8.18 41.06 26.68
CA THR A 6 8.52 39.66 26.40
C THR A 6 7.51 38.75 27.10
N GLN A 7 6.62 38.12 26.32
CA GLN A 7 5.79 37.01 26.80
C GLN A 7 6.66 35.76 26.98
N THR A 8 6.90 35.37 28.23
CA THR A 8 7.45 34.08 28.61
C THR A 8 6.41 32.99 28.35
N SER A 9 6.77 32.02 27.51
CA SER A 9 6.03 30.76 27.35
C SER A 9 6.04 29.97 28.68
N PRO A 10 5.02 29.13 28.98
CA PRO A 10 5.03 28.33 30.19
C PRO A 10 6.19 27.34 30.12
N SER A 11 7.11 27.40 31.08
CA SER A 11 8.21 26.45 31.21
C SER A 11 7.63 25.05 31.46
N SER A 12 7.86 24.13 30.52
CA SER A 12 7.83 22.70 30.82
C SER A 12 8.74 22.46 32.02
N SER A 13 8.22 21.88 33.11
CA SER A 13 9.00 21.56 34.31
C SER A 13 10.11 20.58 33.97
N THR A 14 11.31 21.10 33.68
CA THR A 14 12.52 20.29 33.49
C THR A 14 12.99 19.81 34.85
N HIS A 15 12.55 18.61 35.25
CA HIS A 15 13.15 17.92 36.40
C HIS A 15 14.61 17.58 36.06
N GLU A 16 15.53 18.04 36.88
CA GLU A 16 16.97 17.85 36.70
C GLU A 16 17.38 16.39 36.99
N TRP A 17 16.64 15.72 37.88
CA TRP A 17 16.90 14.34 38.30
C TRP A 17 15.66 13.46 38.11
N GLY A 18 15.88 12.22 37.63
CA GLY A 18 14.84 11.21 37.54
C GLY A 18 14.47 10.67 38.92
N VAL A 19 15.47 10.34 39.74
CA VAL A 19 15.30 9.70 41.06
C VAL A 19 16.18 10.37 42.12
N PHE A 20 15.63 10.63 43.30
CA PHE A 20 16.38 10.97 44.52
C PHE A 20 16.46 9.76 45.46
N LEU A 21 17.65 9.43 45.97
CA LEU A 21 17.82 8.36 46.96
C LEU A 21 17.98 8.95 48.36
N SER A 22 17.02 8.70 49.26
CA SER A 22 17.16 9.00 50.69
C SER A 22 17.44 7.73 51.49
N PHE A 23 18.50 7.73 52.29
CA PHE A 23 18.96 6.55 53.01
C PHE A 23 19.84 6.90 54.21
N HIS A 24 19.99 5.97 55.16
CA HIS A 24 20.95 6.12 56.23
C HIS A 24 22.35 5.67 55.80
N GLY A 25 23.27 6.63 55.64
CA GLY A 25 24.59 6.39 55.07
C GLY A 25 25.44 5.32 55.78
N ARG A 26 25.25 5.06 57.07
CA ARG A 26 25.99 4.00 57.78
C ARG A 26 25.41 2.61 57.59
N ASP A 27 24.11 2.49 57.33
CA ASP A 27 23.42 1.19 57.30
C ASP A 27 23.40 0.57 55.91
N THR A 28 23.13 1.39 54.89
CA THR A 28 22.74 0.88 53.56
C THR A 28 23.61 1.38 52.41
N ARG A 29 24.49 2.39 52.63
CA ARG A 29 25.27 3.06 51.56
C ARG A 29 26.07 2.10 50.68
N GLN A 30 26.82 1.18 51.29
CA GLN A 30 27.67 0.20 50.59
C GLN A 30 26.97 -1.15 50.36
N ARG A 31 25.67 -1.24 50.63
CA ARG A 31 24.84 -2.44 50.48
C ARG A 31 23.77 -2.16 49.42
N ILE A 32 22.51 -2.34 49.76
CA ILE A 32 21.36 -2.12 48.88
C ILE A 32 21.37 -0.78 48.16
N THR A 33 21.75 0.32 48.79
CA THR A 33 21.75 1.63 48.14
C THR A 33 22.78 1.70 47.00
N ALA A 34 23.95 1.07 47.16
CA ALA A 34 24.97 1.01 46.11
C ALA A 34 24.50 0.14 44.93
N HIS A 35 23.88 -1.00 45.21
CA HIS A 35 23.35 -1.90 44.19
C HIS A 35 22.17 -1.28 43.43
N LEU A 36 21.25 -0.63 44.14
CA LEU A 36 20.13 0.11 43.55
C LEU A 36 20.61 1.27 42.68
N TYR A 37 21.54 2.09 43.16
CA TYR A 37 22.11 3.19 42.38
C TYR A 37 22.77 2.67 41.09
N LYS A 38 23.57 1.60 41.18
CA LYS A 38 24.22 0.99 40.01
C LYS A 38 23.20 0.41 39.03
N ALA A 39 22.12 -0.20 39.52
CA ALA A 39 21.05 -0.73 38.67
C ALA A 39 20.27 0.38 37.94
N LEU A 40 20.00 1.51 38.61
CA LEU A 40 19.40 2.70 38.01
C LEU A 40 20.33 3.32 36.95
N GLU A 41 21.62 3.46 37.25
CA GLU A 41 22.65 3.97 36.33
C GLU A 41 22.80 3.07 35.08
N GLN A 42 22.81 1.75 35.26
CA GLN A 42 22.85 0.78 34.16
C GLN A 42 21.63 0.86 33.22
N ARG A 43 20.51 1.42 33.70
CA ARG A 43 19.30 1.68 32.90
C ARG A 43 19.20 3.13 32.43
N SER A 44 20.27 3.92 32.59
CA SER A 44 20.35 5.33 32.18
C SER A 44 19.32 6.24 32.86
N ILE A 45 18.93 5.92 34.09
CA ILE A 45 18.04 6.76 34.91
C ILE A 45 18.90 7.75 35.70
N SER A 46 18.74 9.06 35.47
CA SER A 46 19.45 10.09 36.23
C SER A 46 19.05 10.01 37.70
N THR A 47 20.02 9.75 38.57
CA THR A 47 19.79 9.47 39.99
C THR A 47 20.71 10.32 40.84
N PHE A 48 20.16 11.07 41.79
CA PHE A 48 20.92 11.86 42.75
C PHE A 48 21.26 11.05 43.99
N ARG A 49 22.55 11.02 44.37
CA ARG A 49 23.09 10.38 45.57
C ARG A 49 24.03 11.33 46.33
N ASP A 50 23.72 11.60 47.58
CA ASP A 50 24.41 12.58 48.44
C ASP A 50 25.96 12.58 48.36
N ASP A 51 26.62 11.42 48.29
CA ASP A 51 28.07 11.29 48.30
C ASP A 51 28.79 11.46 46.95
N LYS A 52 28.05 11.51 45.83
CA LYS A 52 28.61 11.54 44.48
C LYS A 52 28.33 12.84 43.74
N GLU A 53 27.13 13.40 43.87
CA GLU A 53 26.67 14.52 43.03
C GLU A 53 26.75 15.90 43.72
N LEU A 54 27.15 15.98 45.00
CA LEU A 54 27.39 17.26 45.68
C LEU A 54 28.72 17.91 45.25
N GLU A 55 28.69 19.19 44.87
CA GLU A 55 29.90 19.96 44.52
C GLU A 55 30.78 20.18 45.76
N ARG A 56 32.06 19.80 45.65
CA ARG A 56 33.04 20.03 46.72
C ARG A 56 33.24 21.54 46.92
N GLY A 57 32.92 22.04 48.11
CA GLY A 57 33.12 23.45 48.51
C GLY A 57 31.85 24.26 48.73
N ARG A 58 30.65 23.68 48.53
CA ARG A 58 29.36 24.33 48.79
C ARG A 58 28.67 23.82 50.06
N TYR A 59 27.70 24.59 50.56
CA TYR A 59 26.88 24.17 51.69
C TYR A 59 25.96 23.02 51.28
N ILE A 60 26.01 21.91 52.02
CA ILE A 60 25.31 20.65 51.69
C ILE A 60 23.77 20.80 51.76
N SER A 61 23.25 21.68 52.61
CA SER A 61 21.81 21.73 52.92
C SER A 61 20.91 22.30 51.81
N PRO A 62 21.26 23.40 51.10
CA PRO A 62 20.35 23.98 50.10
C PRO A 62 20.34 23.18 48.79
N GLU A 63 21.48 22.60 48.40
CA GLU A 63 21.59 21.81 47.17
C GLU A 63 20.80 20.52 47.24
N LEU A 64 20.81 19.88 48.41
CA LEU A 64 20.11 18.64 48.65
C LEU A 64 18.58 18.83 48.65
N LEU A 65 18.09 19.92 49.26
CA LEU A 65 16.67 20.28 49.19
C LEU A 65 16.23 20.65 47.77
N ASN A 66 17.09 21.33 47.01
CA ASN A 66 16.84 21.64 45.60
C ASN A 66 16.80 20.37 44.74
N ALA A 67 17.68 19.39 44.99
CA ALA A 67 17.68 18.12 44.30
C ALA A 67 16.37 17.33 44.54
N ILE A 68 15.86 17.31 45.77
CA ILE A 68 14.56 16.71 46.10
C ILE A 68 13.43 17.42 45.33
N GLU A 69 13.43 18.75 45.32
CA GLU A 69 12.41 19.53 44.63
C GLU A 69 12.38 19.33 43.11
N ASN A 70 13.52 19.01 42.50
CA ASN A 70 13.69 18.80 41.07
C ASN A 70 13.72 17.32 40.67
N SER A 71 13.29 16.41 41.54
CA SER A 71 13.20 14.97 41.27
C SER A 71 11.77 14.53 40.94
N MET A 72 11.61 13.57 40.02
CA MET A 72 10.29 12.96 39.75
C MET A 72 9.93 11.87 40.77
N TYR A 73 10.91 11.05 41.17
CA TYR A 73 10.74 9.98 42.15
C TYR A 73 11.68 10.21 43.33
N ALA A 74 11.26 9.81 44.53
CA ALA A 74 12.16 9.62 45.66
C ALA A 74 12.05 8.18 46.18
N VAL A 75 13.17 7.46 46.18
CA VAL A 75 13.24 6.13 46.81
C VAL A 75 13.81 6.31 48.21
N VAL A 76 13.01 5.95 49.22
CA VAL A 76 13.38 6.09 50.63
C VAL A 76 13.71 4.73 51.21
N VAL A 77 15.00 4.48 51.47
CA VAL A 77 15.48 3.24 52.09
C VAL A 77 15.47 3.39 53.61
N LEU A 78 14.41 2.87 54.23
CA LEU A 78 14.19 2.90 55.68
C LEU A 78 14.93 1.73 56.32
N SER A 79 15.89 2.04 57.18
CA SER A 79 16.66 1.08 57.98
C SER A 79 16.37 1.25 59.48
N PRO A 80 16.76 0.30 60.35
CA PRO A 80 16.54 0.40 61.80
C PRO A 80 17.08 1.69 62.43
N TYR A 81 18.18 2.25 61.90
CA TYR A 81 18.79 3.48 62.41
C TYR A 81 18.51 4.73 61.57
N TYR A 82 17.60 4.67 60.58
CA TYR A 82 17.27 5.80 59.71
C TYR A 82 16.85 7.04 60.51
N ALA A 83 15.98 6.87 61.51
CA ALA A 83 15.49 7.96 62.35
C ALA A 83 16.54 8.54 63.30
N PHE A 84 17.72 7.93 63.50
CA PHE A 84 18.78 8.52 64.33
C PHE A 84 19.49 9.69 63.63
N SER A 85 19.34 9.82 62.31
CA SER A 85 19.92 10.90 61.52
C SER A 85 18.94 12.06 61.36
N ARG A 86 19.29 13.23 61.89
CA ARG A 86 18.53 14.47 61.67
C ARG A 86 18.39 14.79 60.17
N TRP A 87 19.44 14.53 59.39
CA TRP A 87 19.43 14.77 57.93
C TRP A 87 18.41 13.90 57.22
N CYS A 88 18.37 12.59 57.51
CA CYS A 88 17.41 11.68 56.89
C CYS A 88 15.96 12.08 57.22
N LEU A 89 15.68 12.53 58.44
CA LEU A 89 14.35 13.01 58.83
C LEU A 89 13.96 14.33 58.15
N THR A 90 14.90 15.26 58.02
CA THR A 90 14.68 16.52 57.28
C THR A 90 14.43 16.25 55.79
N GLU A 91 15.21 15.36 55.16
CA GLU A 91 15.00 14.91 53.79
C GLU A 91 13.62 14.30 53.61
N LEU A 92 13.25 13.36 54.48
CA LEU A 92 11.95 12.68 54.43
C LEU A 92 10.79 13.67 54.52
N THR A 93 10.90 14.65 55.41
CA THR A 93 9.90 15.71 55.58
C THR A 93 9.76 16.54 54.31
N LYS A 94 10.89 16.88 53.66
CA LYS A 94 10.87 17.60 52.39
C LYS A 94 10.29 16.76 51.25
N ILE A 95 10.64 15.48 51.18
CA ILE A 95 10.12 14.54 50.17
C ILE A 95 8.60 14.43 50.30
N VAL A 96 8.07 14.28 51.53
CA VAL A 96 6.63 14.24 51.78
C VAL A 96 5.96 15.56 51.41
N GLU A 97 6.59 16.71 51.70
CA GLU A 97 6.08 18.01 51.25
C GLU A 97 6.02 18.09 49.70
N CYS A 98 7.06 17.65 49.01
CA CYS A 98 7.11 17.63 47.55
C CYS A 98 6.12 16.63 46.93
N MET A 99 5.87 15.50 47.59
CA MET A 99 4.85 14.53 47.20
C MET A 99 3.47 15.19 47.21
N GLU A 100 3.14 15.94 48.26
CA GLU A 100 1.83 16.59 48.42
C GLU A 100 1.64 17.83 47.55
N LYS A 101 2.69 18.67 47.41
CA LYS A 101 2.58 19.96 46.72
C LYS A 101 3.01 19.93 45.25
N LYS A 102 3.95 19.05 44.87
CA LYS A 102 4.57 19.02 43.54
C LYS A 102 4.34 17.70 42.80
N GLY A 103 3.64 16.74 43.40
CA GLY A 103 3.32 15.45 42.76
C GLY A 103 4.51 14.51 42.62
N LEU A 104 5.57 14.67 43.43
CA LEU A 104 6.69 13.73 43.48
C LEU A 104 6.20 12.33 43.91
N ILE A 105 6.65 11.28 43.24
CA ILE A 105 6.25 9.90 43.58
C ILE A 105 7.23 9.31 44.59
N LEU A 106 6.75 9.04 45.81
CA LEU A 106 7.53 8.47 46.90
C LEU A 106 7.42 6.93 46.90
N LEU A 107 8.57 6.25 46.88
CA LEU A 107 8.70 4.80 46.87
C LEU A 107 9.45 4.30 48.12
N PRO A 108 8.76 3.78 49.16
CA PRO A 108 9.42 3.31 50.37
C PRO A 108 10.00 1.89 50.21
N VAL A 109 11.19 1.69 50.73
CA VAL A 109 11.90 0.41 50.81
C VAL A 109 12.22 0.13 52.26
N PHE A 110 11.56 -0.87 52.85
CA PHE A 110 11.70 -1.25 54.25
C PHE A 110 12.82 -2.29 54.38
N TYR A 111 14.03 -1.80 54.64
CA TYR A 111 15.23 -2.62 54.76
C TYR A 111 15.42 -3.07 56.22
N GLN A 112 15.13 -4.35 56.49
CA GLN A 112 15.25 -4.97 57.82
C GLN A 112 14.45 -4.24 58.92
N VAL A 113 13.34 -3.61 58.55
CA VAL A 113 12.45 -2.87 59.45
C VAL A 113 11.00 -3.21 59.14
N ASP A 114 10.15 -3.29 60.17
CA ASP A 114 8.71 -3.46 59.96
C ASP A 114 8.06 -2.12 59.56
N PRO A 115 7.30 -2.05 58.44
CA PRO A 115 6.49 -0.87 58.12
C PRO A 115 5.60 -0.39 59.27
N PHE A 116 5.09 -1.32 60.10
CA PHE A 116 4.31 -1.01 61.29
C PHE A 116 5.09 -0.21 62.34
N ASP A 117 6.37 -0.55 62.53
CA ASP A 117 7.24 0.15 63.45
C ASP A 117 7.61 1.54 62.93
N VAL A 118 7.79 1.69 61.61
CA VAL A 118 7.99 3.00 60.98
C VAL A 118 6.75 3.88 61.14
N ARG A 119 5.55 3.35 60.83
CA ARG A 119 4.28 4.10 60.87
C ARG A 119 3.93 4.58 62.27
N ASN A 120 4.18 3.75 63.28
CA ASN A 120 3.82 4.03 64.67
C ASN A 120 5.02 4.49 65.53
N GLN A 121 6.20 4.65 64.91
CA GLN A 121 7.46 5.01 65.55
C GLN A 121 7.80 4.11 66.76
N LYS A 122 7.65 2.79 66.58
CA LYS A 122 7.93 1.76 67.59
C LYS A 122 9.34 1.15 67.39
N GLY A 123 9.81 0.39 68.37
CA GLY A 123 11.13 -0.25 68.32
C GLY A 123 12.27 0.77 68.31
N THR A 124 13.22 0.59 67.40
CA THR A 124 14.41 1.48 67.28
C THR A 124 14.06 2.93 66.95
N PHE A 125 12.89 3.19 66.35
CA PHE A 125 12.41 4.54 66.08
C PHE A 125 12.02 5.27 67.37
N THR A 126 11.51 4.56 68.38
CA THR A 126 11.21 5.15 69.69
C THR A 126 12.49 5.65 70.35
N GLU A 127 13.54 4.84 70.35
CA GLU A 127 14.86 5.22 70.90
C GLU A 127 15.45 6.44 70.18
N ALA A 128 15.31 6.49 68.85
CA ALA A 128 15.75 7.63 68.06
C ALA A 128 15.03 8.94 68.45
N PHE A 129 13.71 8.90 68.64
CA PHE A 129 12.93 10.07 69.03
C PHE A 129 13.19 10.52 70.46
N VAL A 130 13.38 9.60 71.41
CA VAL A 130 13.82 9.94 72.77
C VAL A 130 15.16 10.68 72.74
N LYS A 131 16.09 10.26 71.86
CA LYS A 131 17.37 10.96 71.70
C LYS A 131 17.20 12.38 71.15
N HIS A 132 16.33 12.58 70.16
CA HIS A 132 16.08 13.90 69.56
C HIS A 132 15.31 14.84 70.50
N GLU A 133 14.37 14.33 71.30
CA GLU A 133 13.64 15.11 72.30
C GLU A 133 14.57 15.67 73.40
N ASN A 134 15.70 15.01 73.64
CA ASN A 134 16.73 15.46 74.58
C ASN A 134 17.82 16.36 73.94
N ASP A 135 17.77 16.65 72.63
CA ASP A 135 18.73 17.54 71.96
C ASP A 135 18.20 18.99 71.97
N PRO A 136 18.85 19.93 72.69
CA PRO A 136 18.40 21.32 72.79
C PRO A 136 18.45 22.10 71.47
N LYS A 137 19.04 21.52 70.41
CA LYS A 137 19.07 22.09 69.06
C LYS A 137 17.87 21.71 68.19
N ILE A 138 16.84 21.07 68.75
CA ILE A 138 15.65 20.60 68.01
C ILE A 138 14.43 21.33 68.55
N VAL A 139 13.67 21.97 67.66
CA VAL A 139 12.43 22.67 68.01
C VAL A 139 11.28 21.66 68.04
N GLY A 140 10.32 21.83 68.96
CA GLY A 140 9.18 20.92 69.10
C GLY A 140 8.38 20.72 67.80
N ASP A 141 8.31 21.74 66.95
CA ASP A 141 7.65 21.69 65.65
C ASP A 141 8.36 20.76 64.65
N ASP A 142 9.70 20.69 64.68
CA ASP A 142 10.49 19.77 63.85
C ASP A 142 10.19 18.32 64.20
N LEU A 143 10.12 18.01 65.50
CA LEU A 143 9.80 16.67 66.01
C LEU A 143 8.43 16.18 65.54
N GLN A 144 7.43 17.06 65.56
CA GLN A 144 6.09 16.73 65.07
C GLN A 144 6.08 16.53 63.55
N SER A 145 6.81 17.36 62.81
CA SER A 145 6.94 17.21 61.36
C SER A 145 7.57 15.88 60.96
N TRP A 146 8.61 15.45 61.69
CA TRP A 146 9.30 14.18 61.46
C TRP A 146 8.43 12.96 61.78
N LYS A 147 7.70 12.99 62.92
CA LYS A 147 6.73 11.94 63.28
C LYS A 147 5.62 11.83 62.23
N SER A 148 5.10 12.97 61.77
CA SER A 148 4.09 13.02 60.71
C SER A 148 4.60 12.45 59.39
N ALA A 149 5.82 12.81 58.96
CA ALA A 149 6.41 12.30 57.73
C ALA A 149 6.64 10.78 57.77
N LEU A 150 7.18 10.23 58.86
CA LEU A 150 7.35 8.79 59.05
C LEU A 150 6.02 8.04 59.08
N SER A 151 5.01 8.59 59.75
CA SER A 151 3.66 8.01 59.78
C SER A 151 3.06 7.94 58.37
N LYS A 152 3.20 9.00 57.57
CA LYS A 152 2.75 9.02 56.17
C LYS A 152 3.51 8.01 55.31
N VAL A 153 4.84 7.98 55.39
CA VAL A 153 5.65 7.05 54.59
C VAL A 153 5.40 5.60 54.96
N GLY A 154 5.23 5.29 56.25
CA GLY A 154 4.84 3.94 56.69
C GLY A 154 3.42 3.52 56.30
N ASN A 155 2.58 4.43 55.79
CA ASN A 155 1.27 4.12 55.22
C ASN A 155 1.31 3.87 53.70
N ILE A 156 2.42 4.17 53.03
CA ILE A 156 2.58 3.97 51.59
C ILE A 156 3.00 2.52 51.35
N SER A 157 2.37 1.86 50.37
CA SER A 157 2.76 0.52 49.94
C SER A 157 4.16 0.56 49.34
N GLY A 158 5.06 -0.29 49.84
CA GLY A 158 6.45 -0.37 49.42
C GLY A 158 6.98 -1.79 49.49
N TRP A 159 8.30 -1.94 49.38
CA TRP A 159 8.96 -3.24 49.40
C TRP A 159 9.48 -3.57 50.79
N ASP A 160 9.03 -4.70 51.35
CA ASP A 160 9.57 -5.27 52.58
C ASP A 160 10.67 -6.29 52.26
N LEU A 161 11.89 -6.04 52.73
CA LEU A 161 13.07 -6.86 52.46
C LEU A 161 13.44 -7.83 53.58
N ARG A 162 12.59 -8.00 54.59
CA ARG A 162 12.89 -8.94 55.70
C ARG A 162 12.99 -10.39 55.22
N ASP A 163 12.15 -10.80 54.28
CA ASP A 163 12.06 -12.18 53.78
C ASP A 163 12.24 -12.31 52.25
N ARG A 164 12.80 -11.28 51.59
CA ARG A 164 12.95 -11.22 50.13
C ARG A 164 14.40 -11.07 49.70
N ASP A 165 14.72 -11.63 48.54
CA ASP A 165 16.03 -11.45 47.92
C ASP A 165 16.22 -9.99 47.43
N GLU A 166 17.34 -9.39 47.86
CA GLU A 166 17.66 -7.99 47.58
C GLU A 166 17.75 -7.70 46.07
N SER A 167 18.35 -8.60 45.30
CA SER A 167 18.55 -8.40 43.86
C SER A 167 17.23 -8.36 43.09
N THR A 168 16.30 -9.24 43.47
CA THR A 168 14.95 -9.31 42.88
C THR A 168 14.17 -8.02 43.16
N VAL A 169 14.24 -7.51 44.40
CA VAL A 169 13.54 -6.28 44.78
C VAL A 169 14.12 -5.05 44.07
N ILE A 170 15.45 -4.99 43.89
CA ILE A 170 16.08 -3.92 43.10
C ILE A 170 15.58 -3.94 41.65
N GLU A 171 15.48 -5.12 41.03
CA GLU A 171 14.95 -5.24 39.67
C GLU A 171 13.48 -4.79 39.57
N GLU A 172 12.66 -5.10 40.59
CA GLU A 172 11.27 -4.64 40.66
C GLU A 172 11.17 -3.12 40.77
N ILE A 173 11.93 -2.50 41.68
CA ILE A 173 11.93 -1.04 41.87
C ILE A 173 12.35 -0.33 40.58
N VAL A 174 13.46 -0.77 39.98
CA VAL A 174 13.98 -0.20 38.72
C VAL A 174 12.97 -0.41 37.59
N GLY A 175 12.35 -1.59 37.52
CA GLY A 175 11.29 -1.90 36.55
C GLY A 175 10.08 -0.98 36.67
N GLU A 176 9.61 -0.72 37.89
CA GLU A 176 8.45 0.15 38.15
C GLU A 176 8.74 1.61 37.78
N ILE A 177 9.89 2.14 38.22
CA ILE A 177 10.31 3.51 37.88
C ILE A 177 10.43 3.67 36.37
N LEU A 178 11.03 2.68 35.69
CA LEU A 178 11.22 2.71 34.24
C LEU A 178 9.89 2.60 33.49
N ALA A 179 8.96 1.77 33.95
CA ALA A 179 7.62 1.67 33.36
C ALA A 179 6.85 3.00 33.46
N LYS A 180 6.90 3.65 34.63
CA LYS A 180 6.20 4.92 34.86
C LYS A 180 6.87 6.08 34.13
N LEU A 181 8.21 6.19 34.12
CA LEU A 181 8.93 7.18 33.30
C LEU A 181 8.58 7.06 31.82
N ASN A 182 8.54 5.83 31.29
CA ASN A 182 8.18 5.59 29.89
C ASN A 182 6.73 5.95 29.56
N SER A 183 5.80 5.81 30.51
CA SER A 183 4.42 6.28 30.32
C SER A 183 4.36 7.80 30.10
N THR A 184 5.22 8.55 30.80
CA THR A 184 5.35 10.01 30.66
C THR A 184 6.05 10.39 29.34
N PHE A 185 7.07 9.63 28.90
CA PHE A 185 7.77 9.86 27.62
C PHE A 185 6.99 9.38 26.38
N SER A 186 5.96 8.53 26.55
CA SER A 186 5.09 8.08 25.45
C SER A 186 4.33 9.23 24.78
N THR A 187 4.22 10.40 25.43
CA THR A 187 3.62 11.61 24.85
C THR A 187 4.55 12.34 23.86
N VAL A 188 5.84 11.96 23.77
CA VAL A 188 6.78 12.47 22.76
C VAL A 188 6.92 11.49 21.58
N SER A 189 5.92 10.62 21.36
CA SER A 189 5.74 10.00 20.06
C SER A 189 5.38 11.12 19.07
N LYS A 190 6.24 11.34 18.06
CA LYS A 190 5.86 12.11 16.87
C LYS A 190 4.51 11.57 16.41
N LYS A 191 3.48 12.40 16.30
CA LYS A 191 2.14 11.98 15.84
C LYS A 191 2.29 11.25 14.50
N LEU A 192 2.17 9.91 14.51
CA LEU A 192 2.25 9.06 13.32
C LEU A 192 0.82 8.88 12.79
N VAL A 193 0.57 9.36 11.59
CA VAL A 193 -0.75 9.30 10.94
C VAL A 193 -0.99 7.90 10.38
N GLY A 194 -2.21 7.38 10.55
CA GLY A 194 -2.66 6.12 9.93
C GLY A 194 -1.95 4.85 10.41
N ILE A 195 -1.12 4.93 11.47
CA ILE A 195 -0.27 3.79 11.84
C ILE A 195 -1.02 2.73 12.64
N ASP A 196 -2.05 3.11 13.39
CA ASP A 196 -2.75 2.23 14.33
C ASP A 196 -3.38 1.03 13.61
N SER A 197 -4.11 1.27 12.51
CA SER A 197 -4.77 0.20 11.73
C SER A 197 -3.76 -0.75 11.06
N ARG A 198 -2.60 -0.22 10.63
CA ARG A 198 -1.50 -1.00 10.03
C ARG A 198 -0.78 -1.82 11.10
N LEU A 199 -0.62 -1.25 12.29
CA LEU A 199 0.01 -1.88 13.42
C LEU A 199 -0.89 -2.98 14.01
N GLU A 200 -2.20 -2.77 14.13
CA GLU A 200 -3.15 -3.82 14.53
C GLU A 200 -3.09 -5.04 13.60
N LYS A 201 -3.04 -4.83 12.28
CA LYS A 201 -2.88 -5.93 11.32
C LYS A 201 -1.59 -6.71 11.55
N LEU A 202 -0.47 -6.02 11.75
CA LEU A 202 0.81 -6.68 12.08
C LEU A 202 0.78 -7.38 13.45
N MET A 203 0.10 -6.80 14.44
CA MET A 203 -0.08 -7.44 15.75
C MET A 203 -0.93 -8.70 15.66
N ASN A 204 -1.95 -8.74 14.81
CA ASN A 204 -2.74 -9.95 14.57
C ASN A 204 -1.90 -11.07 13.92
N LEU A 205 -1.02 -10.71 12.96
CA LEU A 205 -0.06 -11.67 12.40
C LEU A 205 0.91 -12.20 13.46
N TYR A 206 1.30 -11.35 14.41
CA TYR A 206 2.12 -11.72 15.55
C TYR A 206 1.40 -12.68 16.52
N LEU A 207 0.15 -12.38 16.92
CA LEU A 207 -0.61 -13.07 17.98
C LEU A 207 -1.16 -14.46 17.63
N ASN A 208 -1.28 -14.81 16.34
CA ASN A 208 -2.03 -16.01 15.91
C ASN A 208 -1.30 -17.37 15.99
N ILE A 209 -0.14 -17.51 16.66
CA ILE A 209 0.67 -18.76 16.57
C ILE A 209 1.28 -19.15 17.92
N ARG A 210 1.58 -20.45 18.04
CA ARG A 210 2.05 -21.16 19.24
C ARG A 210 3.26 -20.50 19.89
N GLN A 211 3.30 -20.59 21.22
CA GLN A 211 4.28 -19.96 22.11
C GLN A 211 5.73 -20.44 21.89
N ASP A 212 5.92 -21.57 21.20
CA ASP A 212 7.22 -22.22 20.99
C ASP A 212 7.86 -22.00 19.60
N ASP A 213 7.19 -21.29 18.67
CA ASP A 213 7.69 -21.08 17.31
C ASP A 213 8.53 -19.80 17.14
N VAL A 214 9.44 -19.79 16.16
CA VAL A 214 10.18 -18.60 15.71
C VAL A 214 9.36 -17.87 14.65
N ARG A 215 9.12 -16.58 14.85
CA ARG A 215 8.26 -15.76 13.98
C ARG A 215 9.13 -14.92 13.05
N PHE A 216 8.95 -15.09 11.75
CA PHE A 216 9.50 -14.17 10.75
C PHE A 216 8.35 -13.37 10.16
N LEU A 217 8.53 -12.06 10.06
CA LEU A 217 7.54 -11.14 9.50
C LEU A 217 8.24 -10.27 8.45
N GLY A 218 7.76 -10.34 7.21
CA GLY A 218 8.26 -9.53 6.11
C GLY A 218 7.36 -8.32 5.88
N ILE A 219 7.92 -7.11 5.88
CA ILE A 219 7.22 -5.88 5.46
C ILE A 219 7.75 -5.49 4.08
N TRP A 220 6.89 -5.58 3.08
CA TRP A 220 7.25 -5.38 1.68
C TRP A 220 6.46 -4.23 1.03
N GLY A 221 7.08 -3.52 0.09
CA GLY A 221 6.43 -2.41 -0.63
C GLY A 221 7.42 -1.45 -1.30
N MET A 222 6.88 -0.51 -2.07
CA MET A 222 7.63 0.51 -2.81
C MET A 222 8.49 1.41 -1.90
N GLY A 223 9.52 2.05 -2.47
CA GLY A 223 10.30 3.09 -1.78
C GLY A 223 9.40 4.24 -1.28
N GLY A 224 9.64 4.73 -0.06
CA GLY A 224 8.88 5.86 0.50
C GLY A 224 7.49 5.55 1.06
N ILE A 225 7.03 4.28 1.01
CA ILE A 225 5.69 3.87 1.50
C ILE A 225 5.57 3.82 3.04
N GLY A 226 6.67 3.98 3.78
CA GLY A 226 6.66 3.99 5.25
C GLY A 226 6.98 2.66 5.96
N LYS A 227 7.60 1.69 5.28
CA LYS A 227 7.99 0.38 5.87
C LYS A 227 8.84 0.52 7.13
N THR A 228 9.90 1.31 7.09
CA THR A 228 10.79 1.57 8.22
C THR A 228 10.05 2.20 9.40
N THR A 229 9.14 3.15 9.12
CA THR A 229 8.31 3.80 10.14
C THR A 229 7.39 2.78 10.80
N LEU A 230 6.76 1.90 10.03
CA LEU A 230 5.89 0.84 10.55
C LEU A 230 6.67 -0.18 11.38
N ALA A 231 7.83 -0.64 10.90
CA ALA A 231 8.69 -1.57 11.63
C ALA A 231 9.18 -0.97 12.95
N ARG A 232 9.53 0.32 12.97
CA ARG A 232 9.91 1.03 14.18
C ARG A 232 8.76 1.15 15.18
N ALA A 233 7.56 1.51 14.72
CA ALA A 233 6.39 1.57 15.60
C ALA A 233 6.06 0.21 16.24
N VAL A 234 6.19 -0.88 15.47
CA VAL A 234 6.05 -2.23 16.01
C VAL A 234 7.14 -2.52 17.05
N TYR A 235 8.40 -2.25 16.72
CA TYR A 235 9.53 -2.44 17.63
C TYR A 235 9.34 -1.70 18.96
N ASP A 236 8.98 -0.41 18.90
CA ASP A 236 8.78 0.41 20.09
C ASP A 236 7.62 -0.10 20.97
N LYS A 237 6.61 -0.74 20.35
CA LYS A 237 5.46 -1.33 21.06
C LYS A 237 5.79 -2.67 21.73
N ILE A 238 6.50 -3.57 21.05
CA ILE A 238 6.69 -4.95 21.53
C ILE A 238 8.07 -5.23 22.14
N SER A 239 9.08 -4.38 21.90
CA SER A 239 10.46 -4.59 22.39
C SER A 239 10.54 -4.85 23.90
N ARG A 240 9.70 -4.18 24.69
CA ARG A 240 9.66 -4.34 26.16
C ARG A 240 9.22 -5.73 26.62
N GLN A 241 8.60 -6.52 25.75
CA GLN A 241 8.20 -7.91 26.04
C GLN A 241 9.37 -8.88 25.92
N PHE A 242 10.48 -8.45 25.31
CA PHE A 242 11.68 -9.26 25.09
C PHE A 242 12.79 -8.84 26.04
N LYS A 243 13.55 -9.81 26.55
CA LYS A 243 14.72 -9.51 27.42
C LYS A 243 15.85 -8.83 26.64
N VAL A 244 15.91 -9.08 25.34
CA VAL A 244 16.94 -8.62 24.42
C VAL A 244 16.31 -8.34 23.08
N SER A 245 16.62 -7.18 22.51
CA SER A 245 16.09 -6.74 21.22
C SER A 245 17.12 -5.89 20.49
N SER A 246 17.08 -5.90 19.15
CA SER A 246 17.95 -5.07 18.32
C SER A 246 17.20 -4.54 17.10
N PHE A 247 17.48 -3.29 16.74
CA PHE A 247 17.00 -2.65 15.52
C PHE A 247 18.19 -2.30 14.64
N ILE A 248 18.38 -3.06 13.56
CA ILE A 248 19.43 -2.85 12.57
C ILE A 248 18.86 -2.01 11.43
N ALA A 249 19.20 -0.72 11.43
CA ALA A 249 18.69 0.25 10.46
C ALA A 249 19.52 0.29 9.16
N ASN A 250 18.86 0.59 8.03
CA ASN A 250 19.52 0.92 6.76
C ASN A 250 20.59 -0.08 6.29
N VAL A 251 20.24 -1.38 6.24
CA VAL A 251 21.18 -2.47 5.92
C VAL A 251 21.77 -2.33 4.53
N ARG A 252 20.96 -2.01 3.51
CA ARG A 252 21.44 -1.73 2.14
C ARG A 252 22.56 -0.69 2.13
N GLU A 253 22.32 0.48 2.72
CA GLU A 253 23.27 1.60 2.67
C GLU A 253 24.55 1.30 3.46
N THR A 254 24.43 0.62 4.60
CA THR A 254 25.58 0.32 5.46
C THR A 254 26.45 -0.80 4.88
N SER A 255 25.84 -1.79 4.22
CA SER A 255 26.57 -2.92 3.62
C SER A 255 27.47 -2.49 2.46
N THR A 256 27.01 -1.58 1.59
CA THR A 256 27.78 -1.07 0.43
C THR A 256 29.03 -0.28 0.82
N ARG A 257 29.10 0.23 2.05
CA ARG A 257 30.29 0.92 2.59
C ARG A 257 31.32 -0.02 3.23
N GLY A 258 31.16 -1.35 3.05
CA GLY A 258 32.02 -2.37 3.66
C GLY A 258 31.80 -2.56 5.17
N ALA A 259 30.75 -1.95 5.73
CA ALA A 259 30.50 -1.87 7.17
C ALA A 259 29.53 -2.96 7.69
N ILE A 260 29.34 -4.06 6.96
CA ILE A 260 28.47 -5.16 7.43
C ILE A 260 28.98 -5.78 8.73
N VAL A 261 30.30 -5.77 8.94
CA VAL A 261 30.94 -6.17 10.20
C VAL A 261 30.49 -5.27 11.36
N ASP A 262 30.24 -3.99 11.12
CA ASP A 262 29.77 -3.07 12.16
C ASP A 262 28.30 -3.35 12.53
N LEU A 263 27.47 -3.77 11.56
CA LEU A 263 26.13 -4.27 11.85
C LEU A 263 26.17 -5.57 12.68
N GLN A 264 27.11 -6.47 12.39
CA GLN A 264 27.32 -7.68 13.20
C GLN A 264 27.76 -7.33 14.63
N LYS A 265 28.67 -6.36 14.81
CA LYS A 265 29.09 -5.86 16.13
C LYS A 265 27.91 -5.23 16.88
N GLN A 266 27.07 -4.45 16.20
CA GLN A 266 25.86 -3.88 16.79
C GLN A 266 24.93 -4.98 17.29
N LEU A 267 24.61 -5.96 16.43
CA LEU A 267 23.74 -7.07 16.79
C LEU A 267 24.26 -7.86 17.99
N LEU A 268 25.58 -8.13 18.03
CA LEU A 268 26.21 -8.82 19.16
C LEU A 268 26.18 -8.00 20.45
N SER A 269 26.42 -6.69 20.35
CA SER A 269 26.35 -5.77 21.49
C SER A 269 24.92 -5.72 22.05
N ASP A 270 23.92 -5.59 21.18
CA ASP A 270 22.52 -5.47 21.58
C ASP A 270 21.98 -6.77 22.20
N LEU A 271 22.30 -7.93 21.59
CA LEU A 271 21.76 -9.22 22.01
C LEU A 271 22.54 -9.90 23.13
N PHE A 272 23.86 -9.71 23.20
CA PHE A 272 24.71 -10.45 24.14
C PHE A 272 25.49 -9.56 25.10
N LYS A 273 25.37 -8.22 24.99
CA LYS A 273 26.21 -7.24 25.71
C LYS A 273 27.70 -7.47 25.48
N ASP A 274 28.05 -8.18 24.40
CA ASP A 274 29.42 -8.49 24.03
C ASP A 274 29.99 -7.31 23.23
N LYS A 275 30.81 -6.49 23.89
CA LYS A 275 31.56 -5.40 23.24
C LYS A 275 32.80 -5.92 22.51
N SER A 276 32.73 -7.09 21.86
CA SER A 276 33.93 -7.69 21.28
C SER A 276 34.50 -6.82 20.16
N SER A 277 35.66 -6.22 20.43
CA SER A 277 36.46 -5.47 19.47
C SER A 277 37.15 -6.37 18.42
N ASP A 278 36.92 -7.68 18.51
CA ASP A 278 37.79 -8.68 17.90
C ASP A 278 37.20 -9.34 16.64
N ILE A 279 36.11 -8.78 16.07
CA ILE A 279 35.56 -9.24 14.78
C ILE A 279 36.34 -8.57 13.66
N LYS A 280 37.19 -9.36 13.00
CA LYS A 280 38.07 -8.91 11.91
C LYS A 280 37.48 -9.16 10.52
N ASP A 281 36.49 -10.03 10.42
CA ASP A 281 35.90 -10.50 9.18
C ASP A 281 34.44 -10.94 9.38
N VAL A 282 33.70 -11.04 8.28
CA VAL A 282 32.25 -11.32 8.26
C VAL A 282 31.95 -12.73 8.77
N ASP A 283 32.73 -13.73 8.41
CA ASP A 283 32.47 -15.13 8.78
C ASP A 283 32.64 -15.36 10.29
N ARG A 284 33.66 -14.75 10.88
CA ARG A 284 33.89 -14.78 12.33
C ARG A 284 32.77 -14.07 13.08
N GLY A 285 32.27 -12.95 12.57
CA GLY A 285 31.10 -12.26 13.11
C GLY A 285 29.83 -13.11 13.05
N LYS A 286 29.55 -13.70 11.88
CA LYS A 286 28.41 -14.60 11.63
C LYS A 286 28.43 -15.80 12.58
N ASN A 287 29.58 -16.45 12.72
CA ASN A 287 29.73 -17.60 13.62
C ASN A 287 29.53 -17.25 15.09
N LYS A 288 30.00 -16.07 15.53
CA LYS A 288 29.73 -15.57 16.89
C LYS A 288 28.25 -15.31 17.12
N ILE A 289 27.56 -14.65 16.18
CA ILE A 289 26.12 -14.40 16.29
C ILE A 289 25.37 -15.72 16.39
N ARG A 290 25.67 -16.66 15.48
CA ARG A 290 25.11 -18.01 15.49
C ARG A 290 25.32 -18.74 16.81
N HIS A 291 26.52 -18.66 17.39
CA HIS A 291 26.80 -19.26 18.69
C HIS A 291 26.00 -18.60 19.82
N GLY A 292 25.87 -17.26 19.81
CA GLY A 292 25.09 -16.54 20.80
C GLY A 292 23.59 -16.88 20.73
N LEU A 293 23.03 -16.96 19.52
CA LEU A 293 21.61 -17.26 19.28
C LEU A 293 21.21 -18.70 19.63
N ARG A 294 22.16 -19.65 19.64
CA ARG A 294 21.92 -21.04 20.08
C ARG A 294 21.41 -21.15 21.52
N HIS A 295 21.68 -20.16 22.36
CA HIS A 295 21.11 -20.09 23.70
C HIS A 295 19.66 -19.59 23.57
N ARG A 296 18.69 -20.51 23.74
CA ARG A 296 17.24 -20.42 23.44
C ARG A 296 16.44 -19.33 24.18
N ARG A 297 16.95 -18.09 24.26
CA ARG A 297 16.20 -16.95 24.79
C ARG A 297 15.40 -16.32 23.64
N PRO A 298 14.12 -15.97 23.86
CA PRO A 298 13.36 -15.19 22.90
C PRO A 298 14.03 -13.83 22.64
N VAL A 299 14.27 -13.50 21.37
CA VAL A 299 14.81 -12.21 20.93
C VAL A 299 13.85 -11.49 19.99
N LEU A 300 13.92 -10.17 19.96
CA LEU A 300 13.28 -9.36 18.91
C LEU A 300 14.35 -8.71 18.03
N VAL A 301 14.36 -9.02 16.74
CA VAL A 301 15.32 -8.43 15.79
C VAL A 301 14.56 -7.77 14.64
N VAL A 302 14.86 -6.51 14.37
CA VAL A 302 14.37 -5.82 13.17
C VAL A 302 15.54 -5.57 12.24
N VAL A 303 15.41 -6.01 10.99
CA VAL A 303 16.41 -5.84 9.94
C VAL A 303 15.78 -4.97 8.84
N ASP A 304 16.18 -3.71 8.79
CA ASP A 304 15.54 -2.70 7.97
C ASP A 304 16.28 -2.41 6.66
N ASP A 305 15.53 -2.30 5.57
CA ASP A 305 15.95 -1.94 4.22
C ASP A 305 16.98 -2.93 3.62
N VAL A 306 16.60 -4.21 3.58
CA VAL A 306 17.37 -5.30 2.97
C VAL A 306 17.10 -5.38 1.47
N ASP A 307 18.14 -5.51 0.66
CA ASP A 307 18.04 -5.64 -0.80
C ASP A 307 18.88 -6.78 -1.39
N GLN A 308 19.66 -7.50 -0.58
CA GLN A 308 20.46 -8.64 -1.01
C GLN A 308 20.39 -9.80 -0.01
N SER A 309 20.31 -11.03 -0.53
CA SER A 309 20.23 -12.25 0.27
C SER A 309 21.46 -12.41 1.19
N GLN A 310 22.64 -12.05 0.69
CA GLN A 310 23.92 -12.10 1.41
C GLN A 310 23.94 -11.26 2.69
N GLN A 311 23.15 -10.18 2.76
CA GLN A 311 23.06 -9.33 3.95
C GLN A 311 22.44 -10.09 5.13
N LEU A 312 21.37 -10.85 4.87
CA LEU A 312 20.70 -11.68 5.88
C LEU A 312 21.60 -12.84 6.32
N GLU A 313 22.34 -13.45 5.40
CA GLU A 313 23.29 -14.52 5.70
C GLU A 313 24.43 -14.04 6.59
N ALA A 314 25.01 -12.88 6.26
CA ALA A 314 26.07 -12.27 7.05
C ALA A 314 25.60 -11.93 8.47
N LEU A 315 24.35 -11.46 8.62
CA LEU A 315 23.74 -11.16 9.91
C LEU A 315 23.21 -12.39 10.65
N ALA A 316 23.41 -13.60 10.11
CA ALA A 316 22.99 -14.84 10.73
C ALA A 316 21.47 -14.93 10.95
N ILE A 317 20.69 -14.34 10.03
CA ILE A 317 19.23 -14.29 10.08
C ILE A 317 18.65 -15.51 9.37
N GLU A 318 18.60 -16.63 10.09
CA GLU A 318 18.06 -17.92 9.63
C GLU A 318 17.12 -18.50 10.70
N ARG A 319 15.95 -19.02 10.29
CA ARG A 319 14.92 -19.53 11.23
C ARG A 319 15.47 -20.52 12.23
N ASP A 320 16.28 -21.47 11.77
CA ASP A 320 16.83 -22.57 12.58
C ASP A 320 17.76 -22.11 13.71
N TRP A 321 18.23 -20.86 13.67
CA TRP A 321 19.23 -20.36 14.63
C TRP A 321 18.60 -19.65 15.82
N PHE A 322 17.32 -19.28 15.71
CA PHE A 322 16.60 -18.60 16.79
C PHE A 322 15.89 -19.60 17.70
N GLY A 323 15.83 -19.28 18.99
CA GLY A 323 15.03 -20.03 19.96
C GLY A 323 13.53 -19.72 19.84
N GLY A 324 12.68 -20.66 20.26
CA GLY A 324 11.23 -20.48 20.30
C GLY A 324 10.80 -19.19 21.01
N GLY A 325 9.76 -18.55 20.49
CA GLY A 325 9.27 -17.25 20.95
C GLY A 325 10.03 -16.03 20.39
N SER A 326 11.08 -16.23 19.58
CA SER A 326 11.78 -15.11 18.92
C SER A 326 10.96 -14.52 17.78
N VAL A 327 11.10 -13.21 17.56
CA VAL A 327 10.44 -12.46 16.49
C VAL A 327 11.47 -11.72 15.66
N ILE A 328 11.45 -11.96 14.36
CA ILE A 328 12.33 -11.33 13.38
C ILE A 328 11.45 -10.57 12.40
N ILE A 329 11.70 -9.27 12.24
CA ILE A 329 10.98 -8.42 11.28
C ILE A 329 11.97 -7.95 10.21
N ILE A 330 11.66 -8.18 8.95
CA ILE A 330 12.50 -7.79 7.82
C ILE A 330 11.73 -6.78 6.99
N THR A 331 12.32 -5.61 6.71
CA THR A 331 11.74 -4.67 5.74
C THR A 331 12.52 -4.72 4.43
N THR A 332 11.82 -4.77 3.30
CA THR A 332 12.45 -4.83 1.98
C THR A 332 11.57 -4.22 0.90
N ARG A 333 12.19 -3.86 -0.23
CA ARG A 333 11.49 -3.48 -1.46
C ARG A 333 11.25 -4.69 -2.37
N ASP A 334 11.91 -5.82 -2.10
CA ASP A 334 11.89 -7.01 -2.95
C ASP A 334 11.23 -8.20 -2.23
N LYS A 335 10.05 -8.61 -2.71
CA LYS A 335 9.30 -9.73 -2.15
C LYS A 335 10.05 -11.05 -2.27
N HIS A 336 10.83 -11.22 -3.35
CA HIS A 336 11.52 -12.48 -3.63
C HIS A 336 12.52 -12.81 -2.51
N LEU A 337 13.20 -11.81 -1.95
CA LEU A 337 14.13 -12.00 -0.82
C LEU A 337 13.45 -12.62 0.42
N LEU A 338 12.17 -12.34 0.64
CA LEU A 338 11.40 -12.92 1.75
C LEU A 338 11.02 -14.37 1.45
N ILE A 339 10.59 -14.64 0.22
CA ILE A 339 10.22 -16.00 -0.24
C ILE A 339 11.45 -16.92 -0.22
N GLU A 340 12.60 -16.45 -0.70
CA GLU A 340 13.88 -17.17 -0.67
C GLU A 340 14.29 -17.55 0.77
N ARG A 341 13.91 -16.74 1.75
CA ARG A 341 14.13 -16.98 3.18
C ARG A 341 13.05 -17.88 3.82
N GLY A 342 12.17 -18.45 3.02
CA GLY A 342 11.12 -19.36 3.48
C GLY A 342 10.02 -18.66 4.27
N LEU A 343 9.70 -17.39 3.97
CA LEU A 343 8.50 -16.75 4.51
C LEU A 343 7.28 -17.15 3.68
N ALA A 344 6.23 -17.59 4.35
CA ALA A 344 4.94 -17.86 3.74
C ALA A 344 4.20 -16.54 3.43
N GLU A 345 3.19 -16.60 2.55
CA GLU A 345 2.42 -15.41 2.14
C GLU A 345 1.71 -14.71 3.31
N ASP A 346 1.27 -15.46 4.32
CA ASP A 346 0.63 -14.94 5.54
C ASP A 346 1.64 -14.30 6.51
N GLU A 347 2.93 -14.53 6.34
CA GLU A 347 4.01 -13.86 7.06
C GLU A 347 4.52 -12.60 6.34
N ILE A 348 3.98 -12.28 5.16
CA ILE A 348 4.38 -11.12 4.36
C ILE A 348 3.28 -10.07 4.36
N TYR A 349 3.56 -8.96 5.02
CA TYR A 349 2.71 -7.77 5.00
C TYR A 349 3.12 -6.82 3.87
N ARG A 350 2.23 -6.66 2.88
CA ARG A 350 2.34 -5.61 1.87
C ARG A 350 1.90 -4.26 2.44
N ALA A 351 2.84 -3.33 2.56
CA ALA A 351 2.57 -1.95 2.95
C ALA A 351 1.64 -1.28 1.93
N LYS A 352 0.61 -0.59 2.44
CA LYS A 352 -0.41 0.10 1.66
C LYS A 352 -0.22 1.62 1.71
N GLU A 353 -0.58 2.25 0.61
CA GLU A 353 -0.71 3.71 0.47
C GLU A 353 -1.65 4.28 1.54
N PHE A 354 -1.53 5.58 1.79
CA PHE A 354 -2.48 6.33 2.61
C PHE A 354 -3.79 6.50 1.84
N ASP A 355 -4.91 6.45 2.56
CA ASP A 355 -6.17 6.98 2.03
C ASP A 355 -6.13 8.52 2.02
N ASP A 356 -7.13 9.13 1.38
CA ASP A 356 -7.18 10.58 1.20
C ASP A 356 -7.23 11.35 2.53
N ASP A 357 -7.85 10.78 3.57
CA ASP A 357 -7.96 11.41 4.89
C ASP A 357 -6.62 11.36 5.65
N GLU A 358 -5.96 10.19 5.66
CA GLU A 358 -4.62 9.99 6.20
C GLU A 358 -3.60 10.88 5.46
N ALA A 359 -3.70 10.96 4.14
CA ALA A 359 -2.84 11.79 3.31
C ALA A 359 -3.05 13.28 3.61
N LEU A 360 -4.30 13.74 3.72
CA LEU A 360 -4.63 15.12 4.03
C LEU A 360 -4.15 15.51 5.44
N GLN A 361 -4.30 14.63 6.43
CA GLN A 361 -3.84 14.87 7.79
C GLN A 361 -2.31 15.01 7.84
N LEU A 362 -1.57 14.08 7.22
CA LEU A 362 -0.11 14.15 7.17
C LEU A 362 0.36 15.41 6.43
N PHE A 363 -0.25 15.71 5.28
CA PHE A 363 0.06 16.89 4.50
C PHE A 363 -0.15 18.18 5.31
N SER A 364 -1.32 18.29 5.96
CA SER A 364 -1.69 19.45 6.76
C SER A 364 -0.71 19.68 7.92
N TRP A 365 -0.28 18.60 8.56
CA TRP A 365 0.69 18.70 9.64
C TRP A 365 2.06 19.17 9.13
N LYS A 366 2.49 18.71 7.95
CA LYS A 366 3.77 19.11 7.36
C LYS A 366 3.74 20.56 6.86
N ALA A 367 2.68 20.97 6.17
CA ALA A 367 2.52 22.29 5.55
C ALA A 367 2.07 23.40 6.52
N PHE A 368 1.11 23.11 7.42
CA PHE A 368 0.46 24.12 8.28
C PHE A 368 0.72 23.93 9.78
N LYS A 369 1.33 22.80 10.20
CA LYS A 369 1.49 22.42 11.62
C LYS A 369 0.14 22.25 12.34
N LYS A 370 -0.90 21.88 11.60
CA LYS A 370 -2.26 21.62 12.08
C LYS A 370 -2.80 20.33 11.46
N ASP A 371 -3.86 19.77 12.04
CA ASP A 371 -4.48 18.54 11.53
C ASP A 371 -5.29 18.76 10.25
N LEU A 372 -5.72 19.99 9.99
CA LEU A 372 -6.53 20.37 8.83
C LEU A 372 -5.90 21.55 8.08
N PRO A 373 -6.17 21.65 6.75
CA PRO A 373 -5.71 22.78 5.95
C PRO A 373 -6.38 24.09 6.38
N LEU A 374 -5.70 25.21 6.10
CA LEU A 374 -6.27 26.54 6.31
C LEU A 374 -7.36 26.84 5.26
N GLU A 375 -8.33 27.67 5.63
CA GLU A 375 -9.36 28.17 4.72
C GLU A 375 -8.71 28.87 3.52
N GLY A 376 -9.15 28.53 2.30
CA GLY A 376 -8.51 28.94 1.04
C GLY A 376 -7.44 27.99 0.48
N PHE A 377 -6.88 27.08 1.29
CA PHE A 377 -5.89 26.08 0.83
C PHE A 377 -6.47 24.67 0.67
N VAL A 378 -7.74 24.45 1.00
CA VAL A 378 -8.39 23.14 1.00
C VAL A 378 -8.28 22.46 -0.37
N GLU A 379 -8.68 23.16 -1.44
CA GLU A 379 -8.71 22.59 -2.78
C GLU A 379 -7.30 22.31 -3.32
N LEU A 380 -6.35 23.24 -3.10
CA LEU A 380 -4.95 23.02 -3.47
C LEU A 380 -4.34 21.84 -2.70
N SER A 381 -4.68 21.68 -1.42
CA SER A 381 -4.23 20.55 -0.62
C SER A 381 -4.75 19.23 -1.22
N LYS A 382 -6.02 19.18 -1.65
CA LYS A 382 -6.60 18.01 -2.34
C LYS A 382 -5.87 17.67 -3.65
N GLN A 383 -5.52 18.67 -4.45
CA GLN A 383 -4.77 18.45 -5.69
C GLN A 383 -3.35 17.93 -5.42
N ILE A 384 -2.69 18.39 -4.35
CA ILE A 384 -1.36 17.92 -3.95
C ILE A 384 -1.39 16.48 -3.42
N ILE A 385 -2.36 16.13 -2.59
CA ILE A 385 -2.50 14.73 -2.11
C ILE A 385 -2.87 13.80 -3.27
N HIS A 386 -3.68 14.27 -4.23
CA HIS A 386 -4.00 13.53 -5.44
C HIS A 386 -2.73 13.26 -6.27
N TYR A 387 -1.88 14.27 -6.47
CA TYR A 387 -0.58 14.11 -7.12
C TYR A 387 0.32 13.10 -6.37
N ALA A 388 0.36 13.17 -5.03
CA ALA A 388 1.16 12.25 -4.23
C ALA A 388 0.59 10.82 -4.20
N ASN A 389 -0.70 10.67 -4.52
CA ASN A 389 -1.46 9.42 -4.62
C ASN A 389 -1.21 8.47 -3.43
N GLY A 390 -1.26 9.02 -2.21
CA GLY A 390 -1.13 8.25 -0.98
C GLY A 390 0.30 7.82 -0.61
N LEU A 391 1.35 8.27 -1.33
CA LEU A 391 2.75 7.96 -0.98
C LEU A 391 3.25 8.88 0.16
N PRO A 392 3.52 8.37 1.38
CA PRO A 392 3.86 9.20 2.54
C PRO A 392 5.10 10.07 2.35
N LEU A 393 6.15 9.56 1.70
CA LEU A 393 7.36 10.34 1.39
C LEU A 393 7.04 11.56 0.52
N ALA A 394 6.25 11.39 -0.54
CA ALA A 394 5.89 12.49 -1.43
C ALA A 394 5.08 13.55 -0.69
N ILE A 395 4.10 13.11 0.12
CA ILE A 395 3.29 14.00 0.95
C ILE A 395 4.17 14.83 1.90
N GLU A 396 5.16 14.19 2.55
CA GLU A 396 6.07 14.87 3.47
C GLU A 396 7.00 15.87 2.75
N VAL A 397 7.56 15.50 1.60
CA VAL A 397 8.43 16.39 0.81
C VAL A 397 7.65 17.61 0.32
N LEU A 398 6.45 17.40 -0.23
CA LEU A 398 5.60 18.47 -0.76
C LEU A 398 5.08 19.38 0.37
N GLY A 399 4.65 18.79 1.49
CA GLY A 399 4.21 19.56 2.65
C GLY A 399 5.32 20.43 3.24
N ARG A 400 6.56 19.93 3.31
CA ARG A 400 7.73 20.73 3.72
C ARG A 400 8.05 21.84 2.72
N PHE A 401 8.01 21.54 1.42
CA PHE A 401 8.30 22.49 0.35
C PHE A 401 7.32 23.67 0.32
N LEU A 402 6.04 23.40 0.61
CA LEU A 402 4.95 24.38 0.54
C LEU A 402 4.68 25.08 1.89
N CYS A 403 5.36 24.66 2.95
CA CYS A 403 5.21 25.20 4.29
C CYS A 403 5.50 26.72 4.30
N ARG A 404 4.58 27.49 4.90
CA ARG A 404 4.65 28.97 5.03
C ARG A 404 4.69 29.74 3.70
N GLN A 405 4.23 29.14 2.60
CA GLN A 405 4.11 29.82 1.30
C GLN A 405 2.69 30.35 1.08
N ASN A 406 2.55 31.30 0.14
CA ASN A 406 1.26 31.88 -0.24
C ASN A 406 0.54 31.04 -1.31
N VAL A 407 -0.74 31.36 -1.56
CA VAL A 407 -1.60 30.62 -2.51
C VAL A 407 -1.03 30.65 -3.93
N GLU A 408 -0.57 31.80 -4.41
CA GLU A 408 0.01 31.96 -5.76
C GLU A 408 1.24 31.05 -5.97
N PHE A 409 2.08 30.91 -4.94
CA PHE A 409 3.21 29.99 -4.98
C PHE A 409 2.75 28.54 -5.08
N TRP A 410 1.71 28.14 -4.34
CA TRP A 410 1.17 26.78 -4.40
C TRP A 410 0.62 26.46 -5.79
N GLU A 411 -0.14 27.37 -6.39
CA GLU A 411 -0.66 27.23 -7.75
C GLU A 411 0.46 27.13 -8.79
N SER A 412 1.50 27.96 -8.65
CA SER A 412 2.68 27.91 -9.52
C SER A 412 3.45 26.60 -9.34
N ALA A 413 3.67 26.18 -8.09
CA ALA A 413 4.33 24.93 -7.75
C ALA A 413 3.60 23.73 -8.35
N LEU A 414 2.28 23.66 -8.16
CA LEU A 414 1.45 22.57 -8.66
C LEU A 414 1.50 22.45 -10.19
N ARG A 415 1.45 23.58 -10.90
CA ARG A 415 1.64 23.61 -12.37
C ARG A 415 3.02 23.11 -12.81
N CYS A 416 4.03 23.23 -11.96
CA CYS A 416 5.39 22.81 -12.27
C CYS A 416 5.70 21.37 -11.85
N LEU A 417 4.97 20.78 -10.89
CA LEU A 417 5.29 19.47 -10.31
C LEU A 417 5.29 18.35 -11.36
N SER A 418 4.32 18.35 -12.27
CA SER A 418 4.22 17.34 -13.34
C SER A 418 5.35 17.41 -14.38
N LYS A 419 6.03 18.56 -14.49
CA LYS A 419 7.17 18.76 -15.40
C LYS A 419 8.51 18.61 -14.71
N ASN A 420 8.56 18.94 -13.42
CA ASN A 420 9.78 18.97 -12.62
C ASN A 420 9.49 18.32 -11.26
N PRO A 421 9.38 16.99 -11.22
CA PRO A 421 9.14 16.26 -9.99
C PRO A 421 10.29 16.52 -9.01
N LYS A 422 9.98 16.53 -7.70
CA LYS A 422 10.99 16.85 -6.69
C LYS A 422 12.07 15.78 -6.66
N LYS A 423 13.33 16.22 -6.77
CA LYS A 423 14.52 15.35 -6.79
C LYS A 423 14.56 14.34 -5.63
N GLU A 424 14.21 14.76 -4.41
CA GLU A 424 14.17 13.86 -3.24
C GLU A 424 13.20 12.68 -3.42
N ILE A 425 12.04 12.91 -4.07
CA ILE A 425 11.06 11.86 -4.38
C ILE A 425 11.65 10.94 -5.46
N VAL A 426 12.08 11.52 -6.58
CA VAL A 426 12.63 10.79 -7.73
C VAL A 426 13.81 9.91 -7.31
N ASP A 427 14.79 10.48 -6.61
CA ASP A 427 16.01 9.77 -6.21
C ASP A 427 15.68 8.59 -5.28
N THR A 428 14.71 8.73 -4.37
CA THR A 428 14.31 7.65 -3.46
C THR A 428 13.62 6.49 -4.18
N LEU A 429 12.78 6.80 -5.16
CA LEU A 429 12.10 5.80 -5.99
C LEU A 429 13.08 5.10 -6.94
N LYS A 430 14.02 5.89 -7.49
CA LYS A 430 15.00 5.45 -8.48
C LYS A 430 15.96 4.40 -7.96
N ILE A 431 16.21 4.33 -6.65
CA ILE A 431 17.00 3.25 -6.03
C ILE A 431 16.55 1.85 -6.48
N SER A 432 15.24 1.61 -6.57
CA SER A 432 14.72 0.31 -7.01
C SER A 432 14.89 0.07 -8.50
N PHE A 433 14.91 1.12 -9.31
CA PHE A 433 15.16 1.07 -10.75
C PHE A 433 16.65 0.86 -11.07
N ASP A 434 17.54 1.55 -10.35
CA ASP A 434 19.00 1.44 -10.55
C ASP A 434 19.53 0.04 -10.21
N GLY A 435 18.80 -0.72 -9.38
CA GLY A 435 19.10 -2.11 -9.06
C GLY A 435 18.53 -3.16 -10.03
N LEU A 436 17.91 -2.73 -11.14
CA LEU A 436 17.39 -3.61 -12.20
C LEU A 436 18.45 -3.89 -13.27
N GLU A 437 18.36 -5.05 -13.92
CA GLU A 437 19.13 -5.33 -15.13
C GLU A 437 18.60 -4.55 -16.35
N GLU A 438 19.41 -4.47 -17.41
CA GLU A 438 19.12 -3.63 -18.59
C GLU A 438 17.76 -3.94 -19.23
N ASN A 439 17.40 -5.23 -19.37
CA ASN A 439 16.13 -5.63 -19.95
C ASN A 439 14.93 -5.25 -19.07
N GLU A 440 15.05 -5.40 -17.75
CA GLU A 440 14.02 -5.01 -16.79
C GLU A 440 13.83 -3.49 -16.77
N GLN A 441 14.92 -2.72 -16.87
CA GLN A 441 14.86 -1.26 -17.02
C GLN A 441 14.11 -0.87 -18.30
N LYS A 442 14.40 -1.53 -19.42
CA LYS A 442 13.69 -1.31 -20.70
C LYS A 442 12.20 -1.64 -20.58
N ILE A 443 11.84 -2.75 -19.93
CA ILE A 443 10.44 -3.14 -19.66
C ILE A 443 9.77 -2.08 -18.77
N PHE A 444 10.42 -1.65 -17.70
CA PHE A 444 9.88 -0.62 -16.79
C PHE A 444 9.55 0.68 -17.56
N LEU A 445 10.48 1.16 -18.39
CA LEU A 445 10.28 2.37 -19.18
C LEU A 445 9.19 2.21 -20.24
N ASP A 446 9.08 1.04 -20.88
CA ASP A 446 7.98 0.74 -21.81
C ASP A 446 6.62 0.75 -21.10
N ILE A 447 6.53 0.20 -19.88
CA ILE A 447 5.30 0.23 -19.11
C ILE A 447 4.95 1.66 -18.71
N ALA A 448 5.93 2.44 -18.23
CA ALA A 448 5.72 3.84 -17.84
C ALA A 448 5.25 4.71 -19.00
N CYS A 449 5.80 4.52 -20.20
CA CYS A 449 5.46 5.34 -21.36
C CYS A 449 4.25 4.83 -22.14
N TYR A 450 4.05 3.51 -22.24
CA TYR A 450 3.14 2.92 -23.24
C TYR A 450 2.05 2.02 -22.65
N PHE A 451 2.38 1.19 -21.64
CA PHE A 451 1.52 0.07 -21.26
C PHE A 451 0.84 0.20 -19.88
N LYS A 452 0.96 1.34 -19.20
CA LYS A 452 0.19 1.59 -17.97
C LYS A 452 -1.31 1.54 -18.26
N GLY A 453 -2.03 0.72 -17.50
CA GLY A 453 -3.47 0.55 -17.60
C GLY A 453 -3.92 -0.50 -18.63
N GLU A 454 -2.98 -1.15 -19.32
CA GLU A 454 -3.29 -2.18 -20.31
C GLU A 454 -3.93 -3.41 -19.68
N LYS A 455 -5.08 -3.84 -20.23
CA LYS A 455 -5.86 -4.98 -19.74
C LYS A 455 -5.31 -6.33 -20.21
N TYR A 456 -4.71 -6.38 -21.38
CA TYR A 456 -4.24 -7.63 -21.98
C TYR A 456 -2.75 -7.79 -21.71
N ILE A 457 -2.40 -8.39 -20.56
CA ILE A 457 -1.00 -8.57 -20.17
C ILE A 457 -0.24 -9.45 -21.17
N ASP A 458 -0.89 -10.48 -21.73
CA ASP A 458 -0.27 -11.35 -22.73
C ASP A 458 0.09 -10.61 -24.03
N ARG A 459 -0.70 -9.59 -24.41
CA ARG A 459 -0.37 -8.68 -25.52
C ARG A 459 0.93 -7.93 -25.22
N VAL A 460 1.04 -7.35 -24.01
CA VAL A 460 2.24 -6.64 -23.58
C VAL A 460 3.45 -7.57 -23.56
N LYS A 461 3.29 -8.79 -23.02
CA LYS A 461 4.34 -9.83 -23.05
C LYS A 461 4.76 -10.16 -24.48
N SER A 462 3.83 -10.39 -25.40
CA SER A 462 4.15 -10.70 -26.80
C SER A 462 4.98 -9.58 -27.47
N ILE A 463 4.59 -8.33 -27.28
CA ILE A 463 5.32 -7.17 -27.83
C ILE A 463 6.74 -7.09 -27.26
N LEU A 464 6.89 -7.23 -25.95
CA LEU A 464 8.20 -7.17 -25.27
C LEU A 464 9.08 -8.38 -25.61
N GLU A 465 8.48 -9.56 -25.80
CA GLU A 465 9.18 -10.79 -26.23
C GLU A 465 9.77 -10.59 -27.63
N SER A 466 9.05 -9.91 -28.53
CA SER A 466 9.57 -9.58 -29.87
C SER A 466 10.74 -8.58 -29.88
N CYS A 467 10.97 -7.90 -28.75
CA CYS A 467 12.11 -7.03 -28.50
C CYS A 467 13.27 -7.76 -27.80
N ASP A 468 13.14 -9.07 -27.56
CA ASP A 468 14.11 -9.92 -26.84
C ASP A 468 14.34 -9.48 -25.39
N TYR A 469 13.31 -8.91 -24.73
CA TYR A 469 13.40 -8.36 -23.36
C TYR A 469 13.10 -9.39 -22.25
N HIS A 470 12.74 -10.63 -22.58
CA HIS A 470 12.37 -11.67 -21.60
C HIS A 470 11.27 -11.22 -20.60
N PRO A 471 10.10 -10.77 -21.08
CA PRO A 471 9.05 -10.17 -20.25
C PRO A 471 8.46 -11.08 -19.18
N SER A 472 8.52 -12.41 -19.35
CA SER A 472 7.98 -13.33 -18.34
C SER A 472 8.69 -13.19 -16.99
N SER A 473 10.02 -13.24 -16.98
CA SER A 473 10.82 -12.98 -15.78
C SER A 473 10.87 -11.49 -15.43
N GLY A 474 11.04 -10.62 -16.44
CA GLY A 474 11.17 -9.18 -16.21
C GLY A 474 9.96 -8.57 -15.52
N ILE A 475 8.73 -8.90 -15.94
CA ILE A 475 7.50 -8.40 -15.29
C ILE A 475 7.38 -8.93 -13.85
N GLU A 476 7.73 -10.19 -13.61
CA GLU A 476 7.71 -10.79 -12.27
C GLU A 476 8.71 -10.10 -11.33
N ILE A 477 9.91 -9.79 -11.81
CA ILE A 477 10.93 -9.04 -11.06
C ILE A 477 10.42 -7.64 -10.71
N LEU A 478 9.80 -6.93 -11.66
CA LEU A 478 9.22 -5.62 -11.40
C LEU A 478 8.06 -5.68 -10.38
N ILE A 479 7.24 -6.74 -10.41
CA ILE A 479 6.20 -6.98 -9.40
C ILE A 479 6.86 -7.21 -8.03
N ASN A 480 7.83 -8.12 -7.94
CA ASN A 480 8.52 -8.46 -6.70
C ASN A 480 9.21 -7.23 -6.10
N LYS A 481 9.77 -6.34 -6.91
CA LYS A 481 10.39 -5.08 -6.46
C LYS A 481 9.38 -3.94 -6.17
N SER A 482 8.07 -4.22 -6.18
CA SER A 482 6.98 -3.25 -5.98
C SER A 482 7.00 -2.07 -6.97
N LEU A 483 7.54 -2.26 -8.18
CA LEU A 483 7.59 -1.22 -9.21
C LEU A 483 6.32 -1.21 -10.08
N ILE A 484 5.68 -2.37 -10.22
CA ILE A 484 4.40 -2.53 -10.92
C ILE A 484 3.51 -3.48 -10.15
N THR A 485 2.22 -3.49 -10.50
CA THR A 485 1.20 -4.35 -9.90
C THR A 485 0.20 -4.78 -10.97
N ILE A 486 -0.49 -5.89 -10.73
CA ILE A 486 -1.64 -6.29 -11.55
C ILE A 486 -2.89 -5.98 -10.74
N SER A 487 -3.70 -5.02 -11.20
CA SER A 487 -4.91 -4.59 -10.52
C SER A 487 -6.11 -4.78 -11.44
N ARG A 488 -7.10 -5.57 -11.00
CA ARG A 488 -8.31 -5.90 -11.80
C ARG A 488 -7.96 -6.42 -13.21
N GLY A 489 -6.92 -7.23 -13.31
CA GLY A 489 -6.41 -7.77 -14.58
C GLY A 489 -5.65 -6.77 -15.47
N LYS A 490 -5.43 -5.53 -15.01
CA LYS A 490 -4.66 -4.52 -15.74
C LYS A 490 -3.26 -4.37 -15.18
N LEU A 491 -2.31 -4.09 -16.06
CA LEU A 491 -0.95 -3.71 -15.70
C LEU A 491 -0.97 -2.29 -15.12
N TRP A 492 -0.52 -2.13 -13.88
CA TRP A 492 -0.61 -0.85 -13.17
C TRP A 492 0.74 -0.44 -12.58
N MET A 493 1.03 0.85 -12.65
CA MET A 493 2.23 1.48 -12.09
C MET A 493 1.80 2.74 -11.34
N HIS A 494 2.36 2.96 -10.15
CA HIS A 494 2.09 4.16 -9.36
C HIS A 494 2.45 5.42 -10.15
N ASP A 495 1.65 6.48 -10.05
CA ASP A 495 1.80 7.71 -10.82
C ASP A 495 3.20 8.33 -10.67
N LEU A 496 3.70 8.44 -9.44
CA LEU A 496 5.07 8.91 -9.18
C LEU A 496 6.19 7.98 -9.72
N LEU A 497 5.95 6.67 -9.89
CA LEU A 497 6.90 5.78 -10.56
C LEU A 497 6.88 6.00 -12.07
N GLN A 498 5.71 6.26 -12.64
CA GLN A 498 5.56 6.62 -14.04
C GLN A 498 6.28 7.93 -14.33
N GLU A 499 6.06 8.96 -13.51
CA GLU A 499 6.76 10.25 -13.63
C GLU A 499 8.28 10.11 -13.46
N MET A 500 8.73 9.25 -12.56
CA MET A 500 10.16 8.92 -12.45
C MET A 500 10.69 8.30 -13.75
N GLY A 501 9.95 7.37 -14.37
CA GLY A 501 10.31 6.79 -15.66
C GLY A 501 10.40 7.84 -16.78
N HIS A 502 9.45 8.78 -16.81
CA HIS A 502 9.43 9.92 -17.73
C HIS A 502 10.65 10.83 -17.53
N GLU A 503 10.97 11.17 -16.28
CA GLU A 503 12.13 11.98 -15.93
C GLU A 503 13.46 11.31 -16.31
N ILE A 504 13.54 9.97 -16.20
CA ILE A 504 14.73 9.21 -16.65
C ILE A 504 14.94 9.39 -18.16
N VAL A 505 13.89 9.21 -18.97
CA VAL A 505 13.98 9.38 -20.43
C VAL A 505 14.28 10.83 -20.81
N HIS A 506 13.69 11.79 -20.11
CA HIS A 506 13.93 13.21 -20.34
C HIS A 506 15.38 13.62 -20.04
N ARG A 507 15.96 13.14 -18.93
CA ARG A 507 17.36 13.42 -18.57
C ARG A 507 18.37 12.79 -19.53
N GLN A 508 18.07 11.58 -20.04
CA GLN A 508 18.93 10.91 -21.03
C GLN A 508 19.08 11.75 -22.32
N SER A 509 18.05 12.51 -22.68
CA SER A 509 18.06 13.33 -23.89
C SER A 509 18.58 14.76 -23.71
N GLN A 510 19.07 15.11 -22.50
CA GLN A 510 19.48 16.48 -22.14
C GLN A 510 18.39 17.53 -22.39
N GLY A 511 17.11 17.12 -22.30
CA GLY A 511 15.97 17.99 -22.52
C GLY A 511 15.58 18.19 -23.99
N ASP A 512 16.27 17.58 -24.95
CA ASP A 512 15.89 17.60 -26.37
C ASP A 512 14.85 16.50 -26.66
N PRO A 513 13.61 16.82 -27.05
CA PRO A 513 12.60 15.84 -27.43
C PRO A 513 13.03 14.92 -28.59
N GLY A 514 13.78 15.43 -29.57
CA GLY A 514 14.20 14.65 -30.75
C GLY A 514 15.16 13.50 -30.42
N ARG A 515 15.78 13.53 -29.23
CA ARG A 515 16.72 12.53 -28.71
C ARG A 515 16.13 11.64 -27.61
N GLN A 516 14.86 11.80 -27.27
CA GLN A 516 14.20 10.91 -26.30
C GLN A 516 13.93 9.55 -26.94
N SER A 517 14.25 8.47 -26.23
CA SER A 517 13.96 7.12 -26.71
C SER A 517 12.47 6.83 -26.82
N ARG A 518 11.67 7.47 -25.97
CA ARG A 518 10.22 7.29 -25.88
C ARG A 518 9.57 8.65 -25.89
N LEU A 519 8.56 8.85 -26.73
CA LEU A 519 7.78 10.07 -26.77
C LEU A 519 6.32 9.77 -26.41
N TRP A 520 5.82 10.47 -25.39
CA TRP A 520 4.44 10.32 -24.88
C TRP A 520 3.72 11.66 -24.66
N HIS A 521 4.45 12.77 -24.58
CA HIS A 521 3.85 14.10 -24.45
C HIS A 521 3.42 14.64 -25.82
N THR A 522 2.12 14.88 -25.99
CA THR A 522 1.53 15.39 -27.25
C THR A 522 2.26 16.62 -27.79
N ASN A 523 2.55 17.62 -26.96
CA ASN A 523 3.24 18.85 -27.40
C ASN A 523 4.67 18.59 -27.87
N ASP A 524 5.40 17.69 -27.21
CA ASP A 524 6.77 17.34 -27.61
C ASP A 524 6.77 16.54 -28.90
N ILE A 525 5.81 15.61 -29.05
CA ILE A 525 5.62 14.85 -30.30
C ILE A 525 5.30 15.80 -31.46
N ILE A 526 4.34 16.70 -31.29
CA ILE A 526 3.97 17.69 -32.32
C ILE A 526 5.21 18.50 -32.71
N ARG A 527 5.96 19.04 -31.74
CA ARG A 527 7.20 19.78 -32.01
C ARG A 527 8.24 18.97 -32.78
N VAL A 528 8.41 17.69 -32.45
CA VAL A 528 9.37 16.82 -33.14
C VAL A 528 8.94 16.55 -34.59
N LEU A 529 7.64 16.30 -34.80
CA LEU A 529 7.09 15.96 -36.10
C LEU A 529 6.95 17.18 -37.03
N GLU A 530 6.61 18.36 -36.50
CA GLU A 530 6.53 19.62 -37.26
C GLU A 530 7.91 20.15 -37.67
N ASN A 531 8.87 20.14 -36.74
CA ASN A 531 10.22 20.68 -36.99
C ASN A 531 11.16 19.68 -37.68
N ASN A 532 10.67 18.48 -38.00
CA ASN A 532 11.46 17.40 -38.59
C ASN A 532 12.74 17.08 -37.79
N SER A 533 12.66 17.15 -36.45
CA SER A 533 13.80 16.98 -35.55
C SER A 533 13.91 15.57 -34.95
N GLY A 534 13.07 14.64 -35.41
CA GLY A 534 13.12 13.24 -34.99
C GLY A 534 14.41 12.57 -35.43
N THR A 535 14.98 11.75 -34.55
CA THR A 535 16.26 11.07 -34.80
C THR A 535 16.11 9.55 -34.65
N ASN A 536 17.19 8.82 -34.97
CA ASN A 536 17.27 7.38 -34.76
C ASN A 536 17.29 6.95 -33.28
N TRP A 537 17.30 7.90 -32.32
CA TRP A 537 17.15 7.60 -30.91
C TRP A 537 15.72 7.20 -30.54
N ILE A 538 14.73 7.68 -31.30
CA ILE A 538 13.32 7.46 -31.01
C ILE A 538 12.95 6.01 -31.33
N GLU A 539 12.58 5.27 -30.29
CA GLU A 539 12.12 3.88 -30.36
C GLU A 539 10.59 3.77 -30.33
N GLY A 540 9.88 4.73 -29.74
CA GLY A 540 8.43 4.68 -29.79
C GLY A 540 7.70 5.97 -29.49
N ILE A 541 6.54 6.11 -30.13
CA ILE A 541 5.69 7.29 -30.11
C ILE A 541 4.27 6.88 -29.71
N VAL A 542 3.73 7.54 -28.70
CA VAL A 542 2.31 7.46 -28.33
C VAL A 542 1.70 8.86 -28.40
N LEU A 543 1.02 9.14 -29.50
CA LEU A 543 0.31 10.37 -29.74
C LEU A 543 -1.18 10.16 -29.48
N ASN A 544 -1.69 10.79 -28.41
CA ASN A 544 -3.11 10.90 -28.15
C ASN A 544 -3.52 12.36 -28.44
N SER A 545 -4.14 12.58 -29.60
CA SER A 545 -4.68 13.88 -30.00
C SER A 545 -6.17 13.97 -29.62
N PRO A 546 -6.63 15.11 -29.06
CA PRO A 546 -8.06 15.34 -28.86
C PRO A 546 -8.83 15.20 -30.18
N LEU A 547 -10.01 14.58 -30.16
CA LEU A 547 -10.84 14.31 -31.34
C LEU A 547 -11.26 15.57 -32.14
N GLN A 548 -11.06 16.76 -31.59
CA GLN A 548 -11.51 18.05 -32.14
C GLN A 548 -10.42 18.82 -32.90
N GLU A 549 -9.14 18.42 -32.82
CA GLU A 549 -8.03 19.09 -33.50
C GLU A 549 -7.49 18.22 -34.65
N GLU A 550 -7.49 18.77 -35.86
CA GLU A 550 -6.91 18.13 -37.04
C GLU A 550 -5.41 18.49 -37.11
N LEU A 551 -4.54 17.49 -36.97
CA LEU A 551 -3.09 17.68 -36.96
C LEU A 551 -2.49 17.33 -38.32
N HIS A 552 -1.84 18.30 -38.97
CA HIS A 552 -1.11 18.10 -40.21
C HIS A 552 0.38 17.89 -39.94
N LEU A 553 0.86 16.67 -40.13
CA LEU A 553 2.24 16.31 -39.78
C LEU A 553 3.08 16.01 -41.04
N ASN A 554 4.38 16.31 -40.95
CA ASN A 554 5.34 16.00 -42.00
C ASN A 554 5.77 14.53 -41.88
N SER A 555 5.65 13.77 -42.96
CA SER A 555 6.03 12.36 -43.00
C SER A 555 7.53 12.12 -43.21
N GLY A 556 8.28 13.14 -43.65
CA GLY A 556 9.72 13.05 -43.87
C GLY A 556 10.48 12.67 -42.59
N VAL A 557 9.95 13.04 -41.43
CA VAL A 557 10.58 12.76 -40.13
C VAL A 557 10.69 11.28 -39.80
N PHE A 558 9.78 10.44 -40.32
CA PHE A 558 9.83 9.00 -40.10
C PHE A 558 11.04 8.34 -40.79
N LEU A 559 11.61 8.96 -41.83
CA LEU A 559 12.82 8.45 -42.52
C LEU A 559 14.04 8.40 -41.60
N GLU A 560 14.13 9.35 -40.65
CA GLU A 560 15.26 9.44 -39.72
C GLU A 560 15.07 8.54 -38.48
N MET A 561 13.84 8.14 -38.17
CA MET A 561 13.48 7.29 -37.01
C MET A 561 13.67 5.79 -37.28
N LYS A 562 14.89 5.39 -37.64
CA LYS A 562 15.22 4.03 -38.09
C LYS A 562 15.05 2.93 -37.04
N ASN A 563 15.02 3.29 -35.75
CA ASN A 563 14.87 2.35 -34.64
C ASN A 563 13.44 2.33 -34.05
N LEU A 564 12.48 2.99 -34.72
CA LEU A 564 11.10 3.06 -34.25
C LEU A 564 10.49 1.64 -34.23
N ARG A 565 10.13 1.18 -33.03
CA ARG A 565 9.52 -0.13 -32.76
C ARG A 565 8.05 -0.05 -32.33
N LEU A 566 7.60 1.07 -31.80
CA LEU A 566 6.20 1.26 -31.39
C LEU A 566 5.66 2.58 -31.93
N LEU A 567 4.60 2.52 -32.73
CA LEU A 567 3.89 3.69 -33.21
C LEU A 567 2.41 3.59 -32.85
N LYS A 568 1.96 4.48 -31.97
CA LYS A 568 0.57 4.59 -31.54
C LYS A 568 0.07 6.00 -31.78
N ILE A 569 -0.94 6.15 -32.63
CA ILE A 569 -1.57 7.41 -33.00
C ILE A 569 -3.08 7.23 -32.85
N ILE A 570 -3.63 7.92 -31.84
CA ILE A 570 -5.07 7.98 -31.57
C ILE A 570 -5.50 9.43 -31.73
N GLY A 571 -6.41 9.70 -32.66
CA GLY A 571 -6.94 11.04 -32.95
C GLY A 571 -6.91 11.36 -34.44
N ASN A 572 -7.32 12.57 -34.82
CA ASN A 572 -7.44 12.96 -36.21
C ASN A 572 -6.12 13.52 -36.76
N VAL A 573 -5.22 12.63 -37.19
CA VAL A 573 -3.88 12.98 -37.68
C VAL A 573 -3.78 12.75 -39.19
N HIS A 574 -3.49 13.81 -39.94
CA HIS A 574 -3.30 13.80 -41.38
C HIS A 574 -1.84 14.03 -41.78
N LEU A 575 -1.32 13.17 -42.64
CA LEU A 575 -0.01 13.35 -43.25
C LEU A 575 -0.17 14.07 -44.58
N SER A 576 0.16 15.36 -44.62
CA SER A 576 -0.04 16.22 -45.80
C SER A 576 0.77 15.77 -47.03
N GLN A 577 1.89 15.10 -46.81
CA GLN A 577 2.81 14.62 -47.86
C GLN A 577 2.74 13.09 -48.10
N GLY A 578 1.76 12.40 -47.51
CA GLY A 578 1.69 10.93 -47.55
C GLY A 578 2.60 10.28 -46.49
N LEU A 579 2.94 9.00 -46.63
CA LEU A 579 3.89 8.30 -45.76
C LEU A 579 4.80 7.46 -46.65
N CYS A 580 6.07 7.83 -46.73
CA CYS A 580 7.02 7.18 -47.66
C CYS A 580 7.84 6.07 -47.01
N TYR A 581 7.99 6.10 -45.69
CA TYR A 581 8.83 5.15 -44.96
C TYR A 581 8.24 4.82 -43.59
N LEU A 582 8.42 3.57 -43.20
CA LEU A 582 8.21 3.06 -41.86
C LEU A 582 9.44 2.24 -41.47
N SER A 583 9.85 2.38 -40.21
CA SER A 583 10.99 1.66 -39.64
C SER A 583 10.86 0.15 -39.81
N THR A 584 11.94 -0.51 -40.18
CA THR A 584 12.01 -1.98 -40.25
C THR A 584 12.01 -2.64 -38.88
N GLU A 585 12.18 -1.86 -37.81
CA GLU A 585 12.10 -2.31 -36.42
C GLU A 585 10.68 -2.29 -35.84
N LEU A 586 9.66 -1.91 -36.62
CA LEU A 586 8.30 -1.77 -36.10
C LEU A 586 7.74 -3.11 -35.59
N ARG A 587 7.35 -3.15 -34.32
CA ARG A 587 6.67 -4.26 -33.63
C ARG A 587 5.17 -4.00 -33.46
N VAL A 588 4.80 -2.74 -33.22
CA VAL A 588 3.41 -2.32 -33.02
C VAL A 588 3.10 -1.11 -33.87
N MET A 589 1.99 -1.19 -34.60
CA MET A 589 1.41 -0.06 -35.31
C MET A 589 -0.07 0.06 -34.94
N GLU A 590 -0.41 1.00 -34.07
CA GLU A 590 -1.78 1.37 -33.70
C GLU A 590 -2.07 2.75 -34.29
N TRP A 591 -2.90 2.85 -35.33
CA TRP A 591 -3.21 4.12 -35.98
C TRP A 591 -4.69 4.20 -36.33
N HIS A 592 -5.46 4.86 -35.46
CA HIS A 592 -6.89 5.02 -35.66
C HIS A 592 -7.17 6.10 -36.72
N GLY A 593 -8.11 5.84 -37.63
CA GLY A 593 -8.48 6.82 -38.65
C GLY A 593 -7.39 7.07 -39.70
N TYR A 594 -6.47 6.12 -39.91
CA TYR A 594 -5.38 6.27 -40.86
C TYR A 594 -5.87 6.68 -42.25
N ALA A 595 -5.44 7.85 -42.72
CA ALA A 595 -6.04 8.53 -43.86
C ALA A 595 -5.56 8.04 -45.24
N LEU A 596 -4.44 7.31 -45.31
CA LEU A 596 -3.86 6.86 -46.58
C LEU A 596 -4.48 5.55 -47.06
N LYS A 597 -4.43 5.33 -48.38
CA LYS A 597 -5.05 4.18 -49.05
C LYS A 597 -4.29 2.86 -48.83
N SER A 598 -3.00 2.92 -48.51
CA SER A 598 -2.13 1.77 -48.27
C SER A 598 -0.96 2.17 -47.37
N LEU A 599 -0.27 1.18 -46.81
CA LEU A 599 1.04 1.37 -46.16
C LEU A 599 2.12 1.63 -47.23
N PRO A 600 3.31 2.16 -46.84
CA PRO A 600 4.41 2.39 -47.77
C PRO A 600 4.82 1.09 -48.48
N MET A 601 4.95 1.12 -49.81
CA MET A 601 5.19 -0.10 -50.61
C MET A 601 6.45 -0.88 -50.18
N GLY A 602 7.49 -0.15 -49.77
CA GLY A 602 8.77 -0.71 -49.32
C GLY A 602 8.80 -1.21 -47.87
N PHE A 603 7.69 -1.13 -47.13
CA PHE A 603 7.68 -1.55 -45.72
C PHE A 603 7.82 -3.08 -45.59
N PRO A 604 8.82 -3.58 -44.83
CA PRO A 604 8.98 -5.00 -44.51
C PRO A 604 8.38 -5.30 -43.12
N PRO A 605 7.20 -5.96 -43.03
CA PRO A 605 6.51 -6.20 -41.76
C PRO A 605 7.05 -7.41 -40.97
N ASP A 606 8.26 -7.90 -41.24
CA ASP A 606 8.80 -9.15 -40.69
C ASP A 606 8.86 -9.20 -39.15
N LYS A 607 9.05 -8.03 -38.52
CA LYS A 607 9.13 -7.88 -37.06
C LYS A 607 7.80 -7.46 -36.43
N LEU A 608 6.78 -7.18 -37.23
CA LEU A 608 5.49 -6.67 -36.76
C LEU A 608 4.73 -7.75 -35.99
N VAL A 609 4.33 -7.45 -34.76
CA VAL A 609 3.54 -8.30 -33.87
C VAL A 609 2.08 -7.89 -33.88
N GLU A 610 1.82 -6.58 -33.91
CA GLU A 610 0.47 -6.04 -33.85
C GLU A 610 0.25 -4.93 -34.88
N LEU A 611 -0.86 -5.05 -35.59
CA LEU A 611 -1.37 -4.06 -36.52
C LEU A 611 -2.81 -3.70 -36.15
N ASN A 612 -3.03 -2.48 -35.68
CA ASN A 612 -4.33 -1.99 -35.29
C ASN A 612 -4.62 -0.68 -36.04
N MET A 613 -5.45 -0.74 -37.08
CA MET A 613 -5.77 0.39 -37.95
C MET A 613 -7.29 0.55 -38.11
N ARG A 614 -7.98 0.68 -36.98
CA ARG A 614 -9.44 0.82 -36.94
C ARG A 614 -9.89 2.11 -37.64
N CYS A 615 -11.07 2.07 -38.24
CA CYS A 615 -11.69 3.19 -38.94
C CYS A 615 -10.80 3.77 -40.05
N SER A 616 -9.91 2.97 -40.64
CA SER A 616 -8.95 3.49 -41.63
C SER A 616 -9.56 3.69 -43.02
N HIS A 617 -8.89 4.51 -43.83
CA HIS A 617 -9.16 4.69 -45.25
C HIS A 617 -8.38 3.74 -46.15
N ILE A 618 -7.79 2.69 -45.57
CA ILE A 618 -7.05 1.69 -46.30
C ILE A 618 -7.99 0.97 -47.27
N GLN A 619 -7.55 0.88 -48.52
CA GLN A 619 -8.17 0.07 -49.55
C GLN A 619 -7.47 -1.28 -49.66
N GLN A 620 -6.13 -1.25 -49.61
CA GLN A 620 -5.25 -2.41 -49.63
C GLN A 620 -4.06 -2.12 -48.70
N LEU A 621 -3.73 -3.04 -47.79
CA LEU A 621 -2.66 -2.84 -46.81
C LEU A 621 -1.27 -2.70 -47.46
N TRP A 622 -0.87 -3.68 -48.26
CA TRP A 622 0.37 -3.71 -49.04
C TRP A 622 0.23 -4.66 -50.23
N GLN A 623 1.07 -4.47 -51.24
CA GLN A 623 1.12 -5.34 -52.42
C GLN A 623 2.08 -6.52 -52.22
N GLY A 624 1.70 -7.67 -52.79
CA GLY A 624 2.48 -8.91 -52.77
C GLY A 624 2.42 -9.67 -51.45
N THR A 625 2.96 -10.88 -51.46
CA THR A 625 3.10 -11.71 -50.27
C THR A 625 4.23 -11.19 -49.40
N LYS A 626 3.95 -10.97 -48.11
CA LYS A 626 4.93 -10.53 -47.11
C LYS A 626 5.22 -11.67 -46.13
N SER A 627 6.37 -11.63 -45.48
CA SER A 627 6.67 -12.51 -44.35
C SER A 627 6.08 -11.89 -43.08
N LEU A 628 5.19 -12.62 -42.43
CA LEU A 628 4.39 -12.16 -41.28
C LEU A 628 4.56 -13.11 -40.09
N TYR A 629 5.75 -13.70 -39.96
CA TYR A 629 5.99 -14.77 -38.99
C TYR A 629 5.77 -14.31 -37.53
N LYS A 630 6.08 -13.06 -37.19
CA LYS A 630 5.88 -12.52 -35.83
C LYS A 630 4.49 -11.94 -35.59
N LEU A 631 3.64 -11.82 -36.63
CA LEU A 631 2.34 -11.16 -36.53
C LEU A 631 1.34 -12.01 -35.74
N GLU A 632 0.82 -11.45 -34.65
CA GLU A 632 -0.12 -12.13 -33.76
C GLU A 632 -1.51 -11.49 -33.76
N HIS A 633 -1.59 -10.17 -33.96
CA HIS A 633 -2.83 -9.42 -33.83
C HIS A 633 -3.03 -8.45 -34.99
N VAL A 634 -4.19 -8.55 -35.64
CA VAL A 634 -4.62 -7.62 -36.69
C VAL A 634 -6.04 -7.13 -36.38
N ASP A 635 -6.22 -5.81 -36.31
CA ASP A 635 -7.53 -5.16 -36.20
C ASP A 635 -7.65 -4.08 -37.29
N LEU A 636 -8.53 -4.31 -38.25
CA LEU A 636 -8.88 -3.35 -39.30
C LEU A 636 -10.36 -2.97 -39.22
N SER A 637 -11.00 -3.16 -38.06
CA SER A 637 -12.43 -2.91 -37.89
C SER A 637 -12.84 -1.52 -38.35
N ASP A 638 -14.04 -1.43 -38.92
CA ASP A 638 -14.67 -0.23 -39.46
C ASP A 638 -13.87 0.46 -40.59
N SER A 639 -12.90 -0.23 -41.20
CA SER A 639 -12.21 0.24 -42.41
C SER A 639 -13.13 0.08 -43.62
N ARG A 640 -14.03 1.05 -43.82
CA ARG A 640 -15.13 1.00 -44.82
C ARG A 640 -14.65 0.95 -46.27
N TYR A 641 -13.40 1.31 -46.51
CA TYR A 641 -12.80 1.36 -47.85
C TYR A 641 -11.98 0.11 -48.20
N LEU A 642 -11.77 -0.80 -47.24
CA LEU A 642 -10.98 -2.01 -47.44
C LEU A 642 -11.67 -2.90 -48.47
N VAL A 643 -10.98 -3.16 -49.60
CA VAL A 643 -11.52 -3.98 -50.70
C VAL A 643 -11.00 -5.41 -50.68
N GLU A 644 -9.78 -5.62 -50.17
CA GLU A 644 -9.17 -6.95 -50.05
C GLU A 644 -8.29 -7.08 -48.80
N THR A 645 -8.15 -8.31 -48.29
CA THR A 645 -7.19 -8.61 -47.23
C THR A 645 -5.79 -8.92 -47.80
N PRO A 646 -4.73 -8.71 -47.00
CA PRO A 646 -3.42 -9.32 -47.26
C PRO A 646 -3.52 -10.84 -47.41
N ASP A 647 -2.49 -11.42 -48.03
CA ASP A 647 -2.22 -12.84 -47.96
C ASP A 647 -1.62 -13.19 -46.57
N PHE A 648 -2.40 -13.90 -45.75
CA PHE A 648 -1.98 -14.34 -44.41
C PHE A 648 -1.36 -15.75 -44.40
N THR A 649 -1.10 -16.36 -45.55
CA THR A 649 -0.50 -17.71 -45.64
C THR A 649 0.83 -17.80 -44.88
N ASN A 650 1.60 -16.70 -44.86
CA ASN A 650 2.88 -16.58 -44.15
C ASN A 650 2.76 -15.93 -42.76
N ALA A 651 1.60 -16.00 -42.11
CA ALA A 651 1.35 -15.53 -40.75
C ALA A 651 1.01 -16.68 -39.77
N PRO A 652 1.94 -17.64 -39.51
CA PRO A 652 1.67 -18.82 -38.70
C PRO A 652 1.33 -18.53 -37.23
N ASN A 653 1.73 -17.37 -36.71
CA ASN A 653 1.51 -16.97 -35.30
C ASN A 653 0.29 -16.05 -35.12
N LEU A 654 -0.52 -15.83 -36.17
CA LEU A 654 -1.71 -14.97 -36.09
C LEU A 654 -2.75 -15.58 -35.15
N LYS A 655 -3.04 -14.89 -34.04
CA LYS A 655 -3.99 -15.30 -32.99
C LYS A 655 -5.34 -14.61 -33.14
N ARG A 656 -5.36 -13.34 -33.59
CA ARG A 656 -6.58 -12.54 -33.68
C ARG A 656 -6.60 -11.72 -34.97
N LEU A 657 -7.70 -11.82 -35.71
CA LEU A 657 -7.99 -11.03 -36.90
C LEU A 657 -9.39 -10.42 -36.76
N ILE A 658 -9.50 -9.10 -36.71
CA ILE A 658 -10.75 -8.36 -36.59
C ILE A 658 -10.99 -7.53 -37.85
N LEU A 659 -12.03 -7.87 -38.61
CA LEU A 659 -12.44 -7.21 -39.86
C LEU A 659 -13.90 -6.71 -39.79
N GLN A 660 -14.45 -6.57 -38.59
CA GLN A 660 -15.83 -6.16 -38.37
C GLN A 660 -16.09 -4.78 -39.01
N GLY A 661 -17.20 -4.59 -39.72
CA GLY A 661 -17.57 -3.28 -40.28
C GLY A 661 -16.85 -2.90 -41.59
N CYS A 662 -16.01 -3.78 -42.16
CA CYS A 662 -15.37 -3.60 -43.47
C CYS A 662 -16.36 -3.83 -44.62
N LYS A 663 -17.19 -2.82 -44.94
CA LYS A 663 -18.33 -2.95 -45.88
C LYS A 663 -17.98 -3.31 -47.33
N LYS A 664 -16.77 -2.95 -47.79
CA LYS A 664 -16.33 -3.17 -49.18
C LYS A 664 -15.50 -4.45 -49.37
N LEU A 665 -15.27 -5.20 -48.29
CA LEU A 665 -14.49 -6.42 -48.35
C LEU A 665 -15.34 -7.53 -48.97
N ASP A 666 -14.88 -8.09 -50.09
CA ASP A 666 -15.59 -9.19 -50.74
C ASP A 666 -15.53 -10.47 -49.87
N ALA A 667 -16.71 -11.01 -49.53
CA ALA A 667 -16.87 -12.15 -48.65
C ALA A 667 -16.14 -13.41 -49.17
N GLY A 668 -15.98 -13.57 -50.48
CA GLY A 668 -15.23 -14.68 -51.07
C GLY A 668 -13.72 -14.60 -50.83
N SER A 669 -13.14 -13.39 -50.92
CA SER A 669 -11.71 -13.14 -50.75
C SER A 669 -11.21 -13.34 -49.31
N ALA A 670 -12.08 -13.08 -48.33
CA ALA A 670 -11.78 -13.24 -46.91
C ALA A 670 -11.78 -14.72 -46.46
N ILE A 671 -12.54 -15.58 -47.15
CA ILE A 671 -12.69 -17.01 -46.79
C ILE A 671 -11.64 -17.88 -47.52
N GLU A 672 -11.33 -17.61 -48.79
CA GLU A 672 -10.32 -18.37 -49.55
C GLU A 672 -8.87 -18.11 -49.08
N LYS A 673 -8.55 -16.87 -48.67
CA LYS A 673 -7.22 -16.50 -48.14
C LYS A 673 -7.05 -16.81 -46.64
N SER A 674 -8.09 -17.31 -45.99
CA SER A 674 -8.15 -17.74 -44.57
C SER A 674 -8.22 -19.28 -44.45
N THR A 675 -7.69 -20.01 -45.43
CA THR A 675 -7.79 -21.49 -45.51
C THR A 675 -6.96 -22.27 -44.49
N ARG A 676 -6.46 -21.62 -43.43
CA ARG A 676 -6.11 -22.33 -42.19
C ARG A 676 -7.22 -22.10 -41.17
N LYS A 677 -8.02 -23.15 -40.95
CA LYS A 677 -8.76 -23.31 -39.69
C LYS A 677 -7.80 -22.95 -38.54
N PRO A 678 -8.16 -22.08 -37.58
CA PRO A 678 -7.41 -22.00 -36.33
C PRO A 678 -7.27 -23.44 -35.81
N ARG A 679 -6.08 -23.81 -35.35
CA ARG A 679 -5.84 -25.15 -34.80
C ARG A 679 -6.98 -25.45 -33.85
N ARG A 680 -7.81 -26.45 -34.19
CA ARG A 680 -8.65 -27.13 -33.21
C ARG A 680 -7.71 -27.48 -32.07
N LEU A 681 -7.87 -26.82 -30.93
CA LEU A 681 -7.50 -27.41 -29.65
C LEU A 681 -8.15 -28.80 -29.66
N LYS A 682 -7.32 -29.83 -29.81
CA LYS A 682 -7.78 -31.20 -29.58
C LYS A 682 -8.20 -31.22 -28.11
N ASN A 683 -9.47 -31.57 -27.91
CA ASN A 683 -10.14 -31.78 -26.62
C ASN A 683 -10.50 -30.51 -25.84
N GLY A 684 -11.31 -29.64 -26.44
CA GLY A 684 -11.79 -28.40 -25.80
C GLY A 684 -13.23 -28.42 -25.26
N GLN A 685 -14.02 -29.50 -25.40
CA GLN A 685 -15.37 -29.52 -24.80
C GLN A 685 -15.33 -29.39 -23.27
N GLY A 686 -14.29 -29.90 -22.61
CA GLY A 686 -14.08 -29.72 -21.17
C GLY A 686 -13.56 -28.34 -20.76
N ASP A 687 -12.88 -27.62 -21.67
CA ASP A 687 -12.27 -26.31 -21.37
C ASP A 687 -13.22 -25.13 -21.66
N LEU A 688 -14.10 -25.26 -22.65
CA LEU A 688 -15.21 -24.32 -22.90
C LEU A 688 -16.22 -24.34 -21.75
N LEU A 689 -16.53 -25.54 -21.24
CA LEU A 689 -17.32 -25.72 -20.03
C LEU A 689 -16.62 -25.14 -18.80
N LYS A 690 -15.28 -25.16 -18.73
CA LYS A 690 -14.52 -24.47 -17.68
C LYS A 690 -14.54 -22.96 -17.82
N GLU A 691 -14.43 -22.40 -19.03
CA GLU A 691 -14.50 -20.95 -19.28
C GLU A 691 -15.90 -20.39 -18.98
N ILE A 692 -16.97 -21.08 -19.37
CA ILE A 692 -18.34 -20.75 -18.97
C ILE A 692 -18.50 -20.88 -17.44
N ARG A 693 -17.89 -21.93 -16.86
CA ARG A 693 -17.72 -22.11 -15.41
C ARG A 693 -16.61 -21.23 -14.79
N THR A 694 -16.16 -20.15 -15.43
CA THR A 694 -15.32 -19.14 -14.76
C THR A 694 -15.83 -17.72 -14.93
N ILE A 695 -17.01 -17.55 -15.52
CA ILE A 695 -17.67 -16.25 -15.66
C ILE A 695 -18.15 -15.79 -14.28
N LYS A 696 -17.32 -15.03 -13.57
CA LYS A 696 -17.79 -14.15 -12.49
C LYS A 696 -18.82 -13.20 -13.10
N ALA A 697 -20.01 -13.13 -12.50
CA ALA A 697 -21.17 -12.36 -12.95
C ALA A 697 -20.80 -10.99 -13.53
N ASP A 698 -20.64 -10.92 -14.84
CA ASP A 698 -20.51 -9.70 -15.64
C ASP A 698 -20.73 -10.09 -17.11
N ILE A 699 -21.99 -10.35 -17.48
CA ILE A 699 -22.42 -10.31 -18.89
C ILE A 699 -23.69 -9.47 -18.97
N ASP A 700 -23.52 -8.24 -19.46
CA ASP A 700 -24.60 -7.31 -19.73
C ASP A 700 -24.79 -7.15 -21.23
N VAL A 701 -26.04 -7.31 -21.65
CA VAL A 701 -26.45 -7.25 -23.04
C VAL A 701 -27.64 -6.28 -23.12
N ALA A 702 -27.42 -5.04 -23.59
CA ALA A 702 -28.53 -4.10 -23.82
C ALA A 702 -28.99 -4.17 -25.27
N ALA A 703 -30.30 -4.35 -25.49
CA ALA A 703 -30.92 -4.34 -26.81
C ALA A 703 -32.22 -3.54 -26.75
N ARG A 704 -32.36 -2.48 -27.57
CA ARG A 704 -33.56 -1.63 -27.54
C ARG A 704 -34.77 -2.39 -28.09
N GLY A 705 -35.91 -2.31 -27.40
CA GLY A 705 -37.16 -2.94 -27.85
C GLY A 705 -38.33 -2.57 -26.95
N LEU A 706 -39.53 -2.40 -27.55
CA LEU A 706 -40.75 -2.02 -26.83
C LEU A 706 -41.55 -3.23 -26.31
N GLY A 707 -41.10 -4.46 -26.51
CA GLY A 707 -41.77 -5.70 -26.05
C GLY A 707 -40.78 -6.75 -25.56
N ILE A 708 -41.24 -7.66 -24.69
CA ILE A 708 -40.42 -8.80 -24.26
C ILE A 708 -40.15 -9.69 -25.48
N PRO A 709 -38.88 -10.00 -25.80
CA PRO A 709 -38.53 -10.86 -26.92
C PRO A 709 -39.24 -12.21 -26.84
N MET A 710 -39.77 -12.70 -27.98
CA MET A 710 -40.50 -13.99 -28.06
C MET A 710 -39.71 -15.19 -27.56
N TYR A 711 -38.38 -15.07 -27.47
CA TYR A 711 -37.53 -16.06 -26.85
C TYR A 711 -38.01 -16.38 -25.42
N PHE A 712 -38.20 -15.36 -24.57
CA PHE A 712 -38.55 -15.55 -23.15
C PHE A 712 -39.94 -16.16 -22.99
N GLN A 713 -39.98 -17.43 -22.61
CA GLN A 713 -41.22 -18.18 -22.42
C GLN A 713 -42.01 -17.75 -21.17
N ASN A 714 -41.30 -17.35 -20.09
CA ASN A 714 -41.94 -16.76 -18.91
C ASN A 714 -41.89 -15.24 -19.04
N GLN A 715 -43.04 -14.59 -18.91
CA GLN A 715 -43.19 -13.14 -19.02
C GLN A 715 -44.12 -12.61 -17.93
N SER A 716 -43.82 -11.42 -17.42
CA SER A 716 -44.57 -10.77 -16.35
C SER A 716 -44.71 -9.27 -16.65
N MET A 717 -45.91 -8.73 -16.43
CA MET A 717 -46.22 -7.30 -16.53
C MET A 717 -46.01 -6.62 -15.17
N GLY A 718 -44.81 -6.77 -14.62
CA GLY A 718 -44.40 -6.24 -13.34
C GLY A 718 -42.90 -6.42 -13.12
N SER A 719 -42.44 -6.12 -11.90
CA SER A 719 -41.02 -6.14 -11.56
C SER A 719 -40.51 -7.49 -11.04
N SER A 720 -41.36 -8.51 -10.95
CA SER A 720 -40.95 -9.86 -10.55
C SER A 720 -41.43 -10.95 -11.49
N ILE A 721 -40.67 -12.04 -11.54
CA ILE A 721 -40.94 -13.21 -12.36
C ILE A 721 -40.39 -14.49 -11.73
N THR A 722 -41.17 -15.57 -11.82
CA THR A 722 -40.84 -16.88 -11.25
C THR A 722 -40.73 -17.94 -12.34
N ILE A 723 -39.67 -18.74 -12.30
CA ILE A 723 -39.47 -19.91 -13.14
C ILE A 723 -39.57 -21.17 -12.27
N GLN A 724 -40.43 -22.10 -12.66
CA GLN A 724 -40.49 -23.43 -12.03
C GLN A 724 -39.36 -24.32 -12.57
N LEU A 725 -38.69 -25.02 -11.66
CA LEU A 725 -37.62 -25.97 -11.93
C LEU A 725 -38.16 -27.39 -11.81
N HIS A 726 -37.76 -28.28 -12.72
CA HIS A 726 -38.19 -29.67 -12.69
C HIS A 726 -37.20 -30.47 -11.81
N PRO A 727 -37.65 -31.18 -10.77
CA PRO A 727 -36.76 -31.83 -9.78
C PRO A 727 -36.00 -33.05 -10.33
N ASP A 728 -36.43 -33.62 -11.45
CA ASP A 728 -35.80 -34.77 -12.10
C ASP A 728 -35.13 -34.37 -13.44
N LEU A 729 -33.95 -33.75 -13.35
CA LEU A 729 -33.11 -33.45 -14.52
C LEU A 729 -31.84 -34.32 -14.47
N ASP A 730 -31.69 -35.20 -15.47
CA ASP A 730 -30.41 -35.89 -15.73
C ASP A 730 -29.29 -34.86 -16.00
N ASP A 731 -28.02 -35.20 -15.76
CA ASP A 731 -26.88 -34.28 -15.87
C ASP A 731 -26.81 -33.58 -17.25
N SER A 732 -27.31 -34.25 -18.30
CA SER A 732 -27.42 -33.73 -19.67
C SER A 732 -28.48 -32.62 -19.88
N ARG A 733 -29.31 -32.36 -18.86
CA ARG A 733 -30.42 -31.38 -18.86
C ARG A 733 -30.30 -30.36 -17.73
N LYS A 734 -29.15 -30.24 -17.06
CA LYS A 734 -28.89 -29.16 -16.12
C LYS A 734 -28.74 -27.83 -16.87
N TRP A 735 -29.32 -26.76 -16.34
CA TRP A 735 -29.29 -25.46 -16.97
C TRP A 735 -27.91 -24.80 -16.76
N LEU A 736 -27.42 -24.08 -17.76
CA LEU A 736 -26.14 -23.39 -17.76
C LEU A 736 -26.24 -21.97 -17.18
N ALA A 737 -27.39 -21.31 -17.36
CA ALA A 737 -27.60 -19.95 -16.87
C ALA A 737 -29.08 -19.55 -16.80
N TYR A 738 -29.32 -18.50 -16.02
CA TYR A 738 -30.60 -17.80 -15.91
C TYR A 738 -30.53 -16.53 -16.78
N ALA A 739 -31.29 -16.50 -17.88
CA ALA A 739 -31.43 -15.32 -18.73
C ALA A 739 -32.64 -14.50 -18.28
N LEU A 740 -32.43 -13.20 -18.07
CA LEU A 740 -33.44 -12.25 -17.62
C LEU A 740 -33.51 -11.06 -18.58
N TYR A 741 -34.72 -10.64 -18.94
CA TYR A 741 -35.01 -9.40 -19.63
C TYR A 741 -35.92 -8.53 -18.78
N PHE A 742 -35.69 -7.23 -18.79
CA PHE A 742 -36.60 -6.28 -18.14
C PHE A 742 -36.62 -4.94 -18.88
N PHE A 743 -37.72 -4.22 -18.70
CA PHE A 743 -37.96 -2.92 -19.30
C PHE A 743 -38.51 -1.99 -18.22
N TYR A 744 -38.00 -0.76 -18.18
CA TYR A 744 -38.43 0.25 -17.23
C TYR A 744 -38.72 1.58 -17.93
N GLU A 745 -39.56 2.37 -17.28
CA GLU A 745 -40.00 3.70 -17.73
C GLU A 745 -39.82 4.72 -16.60
N ILE A 746 -39.58 5.99 -16.97
CA ILE A 746 -39.43 7.12 -16.06
C ILE A 746 -40.74 7.92 -16.12
N ASN A 747 -41.48 7.95 -15.01
CA ASN A 747 -42.87 8.40 -14.99
C ASN A 747 -43.07 9.92 -14.85
N ASP A 748 -42.01 10.71 -14.65
CA ASP A 748 -42.11 12.18 -14.53
C ASP A 748 -40.76 12.89 -14.82
N LEU A 749 -40.51 13.24 -16.09
CA LEU A 749 -39.25 13.87 -16.52
C LEU A 749 -39.12 15.34 -16.03
N GLU A 750 -40.22 16.07 -15.85
CA GLU A 750 -40.17 17.50 -15.50
C GLU A 750 -39.76 17.74 -14.04
N SER A 751 -40.20 16.87 -13.12
CA SER A 751 -39.77 16.94 -11.71
C SER A 751 -38.36 16.34 -11.49
N TRP A 752 -37.95 15.39 -12.34
CA TRP A 752 -36.59 14.84 -12.38
C TRP A 752 -35.53 15.92 -12.65
N GLU A 753 -35.74 16.82 -13.61
CA GLU A 753 -34.75 17.83 -13.97
C GLU A 753 -34.61 18.97 -12.95
N SER A 754 -35.62 19.17 -12.09
CA SER A 754 -35.69 20.33 -11.18
C SER A 754 -35.18 20.08 -9.75
N THR A 755 -34.89 18.83 -9.36
CA THR A 755 -34.45 18.46 -8.01
C THR A 755 -32.91 18.34 -7.92
N ARG A 756 -32.31 18.66 -6.75
CA ARG A 756 -30.84 18.61 -6.47
C ARG A 756 -30.25 17.18 -6.45
N PHE A 757 -30.74 16.26 -7.27
CA PHE A 757 -30.07 15.00 -7.50
C PHE A 757 -28.98 15.21 -8.54
N THR A 758 -27.74 14.88 -8.20
CA THR A 758 -26.68 14.91 -9.21
C THR A 758 -26.92 13.77 -10.19
N ARG A 759 -26.45 13.90 -11.44
CA ARG A 759 -26.49 12.82 -12.44
C ARG A 759 -25.83 11.52 -11.94
N LEU A 760 -25.09 11.53 -10.83
CA LEU A 760 -24.47 10.38 -10.16
C LEU A 760 -25.37 9.69 -9.12
N ASP A 761 -26.46 10.33 -8.68
CA ASP A 761 -27.42 9.76 -7.72
C ASP A 761 -28.49 8.89 -8.40
N CYS A 762 -28.48 8.82 -9.73
CA CYS A 762 -29.52 8.15 -10.52
C CYS A 762 -29.27 6.63 -10.68
N GLU A 763 -30.21 5.86 -10.14
CA GLU A 763 -30.69 4.53 -10.60
C GLU A 763 -29.77 3.31 -10.44
N GLN A 764 -29.60 2.82 -9.20
CA GLN A 764 -29.26 1.41 -8.99
C GLN A 764 -30.51 0.53 -9.14
N LEU A 765 -30.51 -0.37 -10.12
CA LEU A 765 -31.43 -1.50 -10.17
C LEU A 765 -30.89 -2.62 -9.28
N VAL A 766 -31.76 -3.19 -8.46
CA VAL A 766 -31.41 -4.23 -7.50
C VAL A 766 -32.26 -5.46 -7.77
N PHE A 767 -31.60 -6.58 -8.00
CA PHE A 767 -32.23 -7.89 -8.27
C PHE A 767 -32.18 -8.75 -7.01
N HIS A 768 -33.33 -9.23 -6.54
CA HIS A 768 -33.45 -10.14 -5.41
C HIS A 768 -33.95 -11.49 -5.88
N PHE A 769 -33.18 -12.55 -5.63
CA PHE A 769 -33.53 -13.91 -6.00
C PHE A 769 -34.10 -14.68 -4.81
N VAL A 770 -35.19 -15.42 -5.01
CA VAL A 770 -35.91 -16.21 -3.99
C VAL A 770 -36.11 -17.63 -4.47
N THR A 771 -35.90 -18.61 -3.60
CA THR A 771 -35.99 -20.06 -3.84
C THR A 771 -36.57 -20.77 -2.60
N ASP A 772 -36.75 -22.09 -2.66
CA ASP A 772 -37.28 -22.91 -1.56
C ASP A 772 -36.44 -22.88 -0.27
N GLU A 773 -35.12 -22.67 -0.37
CA GLU A 773 -34.19 -22.64 0.78
C GLU A 773 -34.23 -21.32 1.57
N ALA A 774 -35.26 -20.48 1.35
CA ALA A 774 -35.40 -19.10 1.83
C ALA A 774 -34.55 -18.08 1.01
N PRO A 775 -34.81 -16.75 1.12
CA PRO A 775 -34.38 -15.81 0.09
C PRO A 775 -32.86 -15.64 0.03
N PHE A 776 -32.28 -15.77 -1.17
CA PHE A 776 -30.91 -15.35 -1.45
C PHE A 776 -30.86 -13.82 -1.47
N LYS A 777 -30.53 -13.21 -0.33
CA LYS A 777 -30.34 -11.75 -0.21
C LYS A 777 -28.99 -11.29 -0.75
N ALA A 778 -28.54 -11.87 -1.86
CA ALA A 778 -27.41 -11.39 -2.63
C ALA A 778 -27.89 -10.26 -3.55
N LEU A 779 -27.72 -9.01 -3.10
CA LEU A 779 -28.10 -7.82 -3.87
C LEU A 779 -27.18 -7.71 -5.10
N LEU A 780 -27.62 -8.21 -6.25
CA LEU A 780 -27.02 -7.86 -7.54
C LEU A 780 -27.41 -6.40 -7.81
N LYS A 781 -26.47 -5.48 -7.56
CA LYS A 781 -26.64 -4.06 -7.78
C LYS A 781 -26.11 -3.68 -9.16
N PHE A 782 -26.96 -3.07 -9.96
CA PHE A 782 -26.65 -2.68 -11.32
C PHE A 782 -26.66 -1.16 -11.45
N ASP A 783 -25.52 -0.57 -11.79
CA ASP A 783 -25.35 0.87 -12.03
C ASP A 783 -25.58 1.15 -13.53
N THR A 784 -26.77 1.64 -13.86
CA THR A 784 -27.22 1.85 -15.25
C THR A 784 -26.40 2.93 -15.96
N LEU A 785 -25.90 3.95 -15.24
CA LEU A 785 -25.18 5.08 -15.83
C LEU A 785 -23.73 4.80 -16.17
N ARG A 786 -23.01 4.05 -15.33
CA ARG A 786 -21.61 3.67 -15.64
C ARG A 786 -21.51 2.68 -16.79
N LYS A 787 -22.52 1.81 -16.92
CA LYS A 787 -22.54 0.76 -17.95
C LYS A 787 -23.20 1.23 -19.25
N PHE A 788 -24.16 2.16 -19.19
CA PHE A 788 -24.87 2.68 -20.38
C PHE A 788 -25.04 4.22 -20.33
N PRO A 789 -23.97 4.99 -20.57
CA PRO A 789 -24.00 6.46 -20.43
C PRO A 789 -24.93 7.21 -21.42
N ASN A 790 -25.51 6.53 -22.41
CA ASN A 790 -26.21 7.15 -23.55
C ASN A 790 -27.71 6.74 -23.69
N THR A 791 -28.37 6.22 -22.64
CA THR A 791 -29.74 5.68 -22.74
C THR A 791 -30.77 6.30 -21.79
N ILE A 792 -30.44 7.39 -21.09
CA ILE A 792 -31.23 7.92 -19.96
C ILE A 792 -32.57 8.51 -20.41
N ASP A 793 -32.67 9.01 -21.65
CA ASP A 793 -33.81 9.84 -22.07
C ASP A 793 -34.91 9.07 -22.81
N THR A 794 -34.82 7.73 -22.91
CA THR A 794 -35.78 6.92 -23.69
C THR A 794 -36.02 5.53 -23.08
N PRO A 795 -37.28 5.04 -23.04
CA PRO A 795 -37.59 3.70 -22.52
C PRO A 795 -36.79 2.60 -23.24
N ALA A 796 -36.11 1.74 -22.49
CA ALA A 796 -35.22 0.71 -23.04
C ALA A 796 -35.38 -0.65 -22.35
N GLY A 797 -35.20 -1.71 -23.14
CA GLY A 797 -35.16 -3.09 -22.68
C GLY A 797 -33.72 -3.55 -22.45
N HIS A 798 -33.51 -4.36 -21.42
CA HIS A 798 -32.20 -4.85 -21.00
C HIS A 798 -32.21 -6.36 -20.83
N TRP A 799 -31.14 -7.03 -21.25
CA TRP A 799 -30.90 -8.46 -21.02
C TRP A 799 -29.74 -8.65 -20.05
N ILE A 800 -29.93 -9.57 -19.12
CA ILE A 800 -28.96 -10.03 -18.12
C ILE A 800 -28.81 -11.54 -18.25
N PHE A 801 -27.58 -12.01 -18.11
CA PHE A 801 -27.25 -13.42 -18.09
C PHE A 801 -26.53 -13.76 -16.78
N VAL A 802 -27.14 -14.62 -15.95
CA VAL A 802 -26.58 -15.05 -14.66
C VAL A 802 -26.15 -16.52 -14.78
N PRO A 803 -24.85 -16.83 -14.78
CA PRO A 803 -24.35 -18.20 -14.89
C PRO A 803 -24.84 -19.08 -13.73
N HIS A 804 -25.09 -20.37 -14.00
CA HIS A 804 -25.52 -21.35 -12.99
C HIS A 804 -24.58 -21.38 -11.77
N MET A 805 -23.26 -21.35 -11.95
CA MET A 805 -22.38 -21.41 -10.78
C MET A 805 -22.43 -20.18 -9.87
N TRP A 806 -22.95 -19.04 -10.34
CA TRP A 806 -23.17 -17.92 -9.43
C TRP A 806 -24.13 -18.30 -8.31
N PHE A 807 -25.08 -19.19 -8.62
CA PHE A 807 -25.98 -19.79 -7.63
C PHE A 807 -25.25 -20.89 -6.82
N ASP A 808 -24.38 -21.71 -7.44
CA ASP A 808 -23.58 -22.73 -6.73
C ASP A 808 -22.64 -22.14 -5.66
N GLU A 809 -22.08 -20.96 -5.91
CA GLU A 809 -21.27 -20.23 -4.93
C GLU A 809 -22.08 -19.82 -3.69
N LYS A 810 -23.41 -19.84 -3.76
CA LYS A 810 -24.34 -19.39 -2.71
C LYS A 810 -25.09 -20.54 -2.04
N SER A 811 -25.43 -21.59 -2.77
CA SER A 811 -25.94 -22.84 -2.21
C SER A 811 -25.44 -24.04 -3.00
N LYS A 812 -25.22 -25.16 -2.30
CA LYS A 812 -24.74 -26.40 -2.91
C LYS A 812 -25.86 -27.28 -3.45
N GLU A 813 -27.12 -26.83 -3.31
CA GLU A 813 -28.34 -27.58 -3.61
C GLU A 813 -29.16 -26.90 -4.73
N VAL A 814 -28.53 -26.10 -5.60
CA VAL A 814 -29.19 -25.38 -6.72
C VAL A 814 -30.01 -26.31 -7.62
N ASP A 815 -29.51 -27.53 -7.83
CA ASP A 815 -30.13 -28.53 -8.68
C ASP A 815 -31.38 -29.19 -8.05
N THR A 816 -31.65 -28.96 -6.75
CA THR A 816 -32.82 -29.52 -6.05
C THR A 816 -33.93 -28.50 -5.80
N TRP A 817 -33.76 -27.26 -6.26
CA TRP A 817 -34.78 -26.22 -6.15
C TRP A 817 -35.97 -26.52 -7.05
N SER A 818 -37.17 -26.19 -6.56
CA SER A 818 -38.43 -26.30 -7.30
C SER A 818 -38.79 -25.02 -8.05
N TYR A 819 -38.23 -23.86 -7.67
CA TYR A 819 -38.37 -22.62 -8.43
C TYR A 819 -37.26 -21.60 -8.17
N ILE A 820 -37.13 -20.63 -9.09
CA ILE A 820 -36.34 -19.40 -8.91
C ILE A 820 -37.23 -18.21 -9.25
N GLU A 821 -37.46 -17.35 -8.27
CA GLU A 821 -38.09 -16.04 -8.46
C GLU A 821 -37.05 -14.94 -8.43
N VAL A 822 -37.16 -13.96 -9.33
CA VAL A 822 -36.40 -12.71 -9.27
C VAL A 822 -37.35 -11.54 -9.13
N SER A 823 -37.05 -10.62 -8.22
CA SER A 823 -37.73 -9.33 -8.08
C SER A 823 -36.75 -8.18 -8.29
N ILE A 824 -37.18 -7.20 -9.07
CA ILE A 824 -36.38 -6.05 -9.47
C ILE A 824 -36.92 -4.83 -8.74
N THR A 825 -36.04 -4.15 -8.01
CA THR A 825 -36.38 -2.92 -7.29
C THR A 825 -35.50 -1.77 -7.78
N THR A 826 -36.08 -0.58 -7.88
CA THR A 826 -35.39 0.64 -8.29
C THR A 826 -35.02 1.46 -7.05
N GLY A 827 -33.82 2.04 -7.04
CA GLY A 827 -33.40 3.00 -6.00
C GLY A 827 -34.01 4.40 -6.16
N ASN A 828 -34.79 4.63 -7.21
CA ASN A 828 -35.35 5.94 -7.60
C ASN A 828 -36.89 5.85 -7.63
N PRO A 829 -37.63 6.76 -6.96
CA PRO A 829 -39.08 6.79 -6.96
C PRO A 829 -39.71 7.12 -8.32
N PHE A 830 -38.96 7.71 -9.26
CA PHE A 830 -39.46 8.10 -10.59
C PHE A 830 -39.33 6.99 -11.64
N THR A 831 -38.66 5.88 -11.32
CA THR A 831 -38.36 4.78 -12.24
C THR A 831 -39.19 3.56 -11.87
N LYS A 832 -39.92 3.02 -12.84
CA LYS A 832 -40.75 1.82 -12.65
C LYS A 832 -40.43 0.75 -13.68
N VAL A 833 -40.17 -0.47 -13.22
CA VAL A 833 -40.05 -1.65 -14.09
C VAL A 833 -41.46 -2.07 -14.50
N GLU A 834 -41.77 -1.95 -15.79
CA GLU A 834 -43.12 -2.23 -16.31
C GLU A 834 -43.29 -3.70 -16.71
N LYS A 835 -42.21 -4.36 -17.14
CA LYS A 835 -42.28 -5.76 -17.59
C LYS A 835 -40.93 -6.45 -17.51
N CYS A 836 -40.96 -7.75 -17.27
CA CYS A 836 -39.78 -8.62 -17.30
C CYS A 836 -40.11 -10.00 -17.90
N GLY A 837 -39.09 -10.64 -18.46
CA GLY A 837 -39.17 -11.99 -19.01
C GLY A 837 -37.95 -12.80 -18.61
N ALA A 838 -38.10 -14.09 -18.37
CA ALA A 838 -37.00 -14.92 -17.87
C ALA A 838 -37.05 -16.34 -18.43
N GLN A 839 -35.88 -16.92 -18.64
CA GLN A 839 -35.74 -18.27 -19.18
C GLN A 839 -34.42 -18.91 -18.76
N LEU A 840 -34.46 -20.22 -18.51
CA LEU A 840 -33.28 -21.02 -18.29
C LEU A 840 -32.65 -21.41 -19.63
N VAL A 841 -31.35 -21.21 -19.71
CA VAL A 841 -30.53 -21.59 -20.87
C VAL A 841 -29.89 -22.93 -20.54
N TYR A 842 -30.17 -23.95 -21.34
CA TYR A 842 -29.57 -25.28 -21.28
C TYR A 842 -28.53 -25.42 -22.38
N GLU A 843 -27.65 -26.41 -22.27
CA GLU A 843 -26.62 -26.66 -23.29
C GLU A 843 -27.23 -26.91 -24.68
N GLN A 844 -28.36 -27.62 -24.72
CA GLN A 844 -29.03 -28.03 -25.96
C GLN A 844 -29.71 -26.87 -26.71
N ASN A 845 -30.12 -25.82 -25.99
CA ASN A 845 -30.80 -24.65 -26.57
C ASN A 845 -29.97 -23.36 -26.49
N LEU A 846 -28.69 -23.46 -26.14
CA LEU A 846 -27.75 -22.33 -26.13
C LEU A 846 -27.63 -21.67 -27.50
N HIS A 847 -27.67 -22.44 -28.60
CA HIS A 847 -27.65 -21.88 -29.95
C HIS A 847 -28.91 -21.04 -30.24
N GLU A 848 -30.08 -21.46 -29.76
CA GLU A 848 -31.33 -20.70 -29.94
C GLU A 848 -31.31 -19.40 -29.14
N PHE A 849 -30.78 -19.43 -27.91
CA PHE A 849 -30.52 -18.24 -27.11
C PHE A 849 -29.61 -17.26 -27.86
N MET A 850 -28.47 -17.75 -28.35
CA MET A 850 -27.50 -16.93 -29.08
C MET A 850 -28.11 -16.33 -30.36
N HIS A 851 -28.92 -17.11 -31.07
CA HIS A 851 -29.61 -16.64 -32.26
C HIS A 851 -30.67 -15.56 -31.95
N ALA A 852 -31.40 -15.70 -30.83
CA ALA A 852 -32.37 -14.70 -30.37
C ALA A 852 -31.70 -13.38 -29.94
N VAL A 853 -30.53 -13.46 -29.30
CA VAL A 853 -29.70 -12.32 -28.94
C VAL A 853 -29.14 -11.63 -30.20
N LEU A 854 -28.65 -12.39 -31.17
CA LEU A 854 -28.01 -11.91 -32.40
C LEU A 854 -28.98 -11.26 -33.40
N LEU A 855 -30.23 -11.76 -33.48
CA LEU A 855 -31.24 -11.23 -34.41
C LEU A 855 -32.06 -10.08 -33.84
N HIS A 856 -31.84 -9.65 -32.59
CA HIS A 856 -32.63 -8.58 -32.02
C HIS A 856 -32.35 -7.24 -32.75
N PRO A 857 -33.38 -6.55 -33.30
CA PRO A 857 -33.20 -5.46 -34.29
C PRO A 857 -32.40 -4.22 -33.85
N HIS A 858 -32.07 -4.11 -32.57
CA HIS A 858 -31.42 -2.93 -31.98
C HIS A 858 -30.35 -3.28 -30.95
N PHE A 859 -29.62 -4.36 -31.20
CA PHE A 859 -28.45 -4.75 -30.44
C PHE A 859 -27.26 -3.84 -30.76
N THR A 860 -26.66 -3.20 -29.75
CA THR A 860 -25.60 -2.18 -29.98
C THR A 860 -24.25 -2.49 -29.32
N ASN A 861 -24.12 -3.57 -28.53
CA ASN A 861 -22.87 -3.87 -27.82
C ASN A 861 -22.30 -5.27 -28.16
N THR A 862 -21.41 -5.35 -29.16
CA THR A 862 -20.85 -6.60 -29.69
C THR A 862 -19.75 -7.24 -28.82
N ASN A 863 -19.30 -6.61 -27.73
CA ASN A 863 -18.24 -7.16 -26.86
C ASN A 863 -18.71 -8.35 -26.01
N SER A 864 -19.99 -8.41 -25.62
CA SER A 864 -20.54 -9.48 -24.79
C SER A 864 -20.83 -10.76 -25.59
N ILE A 865 -21.04 -10.65 -26.91
CA ILE A 865 -21.32 -11.78 -27.82
C ILE A 865 -20.07 -12.65 -28.05
N MET A 866 -18.88 -12.06 -28.11
CA MET A 866 -17.64 -12.82 -28.36
C MET A 866 -17.20 -13.75 -27.21
N ILE A 867 -17.78 -13.58 -26.02
CA ILE A 867 -17.52 -14.45 -24.86
C ILE A 867 -18.46 -15.67 -24.86
N LEU A 868 -19.65 -15.56 -25.46
CA LEU A 868 -20.62 -16.67 -25.56
C LEU A 868 -20.52 -17.45 -26.88
N ALA A 869 -19.90 -16.88 -27.91
CA ALA A 869 -19.72 -17.50 -29.23
C ALA A 869 -18.35 -18.19 -29.42
N ASN A 870 -17.35 -17.88 -28.59
CA ASN A 870 -16.12 -18.67 -28.46
C ASN A 870 -16.32 -19.75 -27.40
#